data_AF-A0A928P823-F1
#
_entry.id   AF-A0A928P823-F1
#
_cell.length_a   1.000
_cell.length_b   1.000
_cell.length_c   1.000
_cell.angle_alpha   90.00
_cell.angle_beta   90.00
_cell.angle_gamma   90.00
#
_symmetry.space_group_name_H-M   'P 1'
#
loop_
_entity.id
_entity.type
_entity.pdbx_description
1 polymer ?
#
loop_
_entity_poly.entity_id
_entity_poly.type
_entity_poly.pdbx_seq_one_letter_code
_entity_poly.pdbx_strand_id
1 'polypeptide(L)'
;MKKRVFSIFLCLALLLATVTVFASCKKANGEPVISKKVLQVDLSEYKLIQAADLTVDVRNQIAAMGDRLFALTNIAFRPDTDQEVSAVETEDLEILIGNTNRVETAKAMDSVGSFGWAIRVFDNKIVIVGSTSFLTSVALDYFNDHYLNAETMQGAVVSLNEKVTVKNLGTISLLSGSVEDAVGAYSVIYDHKLDAENGSVFGTEPNGATVDYPVTVCNSIRNDLANAVGIRPNGFALKQDDAEKTHNEVLVGNVNRPEMQEILATLGSDEYSLLIKDGKIFLAAWNDVTLERAYQLFQAMIKGSTIEDANGNPTVMIPASASMTMSIEGAWVTDFPRPEGDGIKLITTQDVSDGSHLYVYGGEGASLEAYRAYCEKLESEKYALCEGTETNLEGNYFATYVSYNAGITLRVSYFDYAYAEEQGVDNFVKGIRIVANTSDKLTLPDADYYNPKQSYRKLTETMITSLKLNYSIGEFGMSYIITLEDGSFIVYDGGGISGDGNPVSSQHEKLWNVLLDLYRKTHEGVEPDSSDPIHIRAWILTHEHQDHYKIFAQFCEKYGTDSRLRFDMLLANFASDTECYNVYNPESYVENNLENLQGKVSGGFDYIKIHTGEVYYMANAKMEVLYTHEDIWPQHLEYFNNSSSVFRITLDSTDGMFNVLESHVSIWLGDLERVGSKCMRAMYGTTLDADHVQVAHHGVNGVEAELYQLIAPEVVWFPAQSSRYTSLCNNPNHTQWYARVNYTLCHEIDSVKIIIMADKFNTSMFLTKDGAQYAQEDLFNIGDTGKPMYDSDTIIYKG
;
A
#
# COMPACT_ATOMS: atom_id res chain seq x y z
N MET A 1 -6.25 8.26 -13.66
CA MET A 1 -6.63 7.07 -14.46
C MET A 1 -8.02 7.17 -15.08
N LYS A 2 -8.15 6.99 -16.40
CA LYS A 2 -9.45 6.79 -17.07
C LYS A 2 -9.91 5.33 -16.91
N LYS A 3 -10.85 5.06 -16.00
CA LYS A 3 -11.87 3.97 -16.06
C LYS A 3 -11.44 2.53 -16.46
N ARG A 4 -10.16 2.18 -16.41
CA ARG A 4 -9.60 0.85 -16.70
C ARG A 4 -8.35 0.81 -15.83
N VAL A 5 -8.26 0.09 -14.72
CA VAL A 5 -8.46 -1.34 -14.49
C VAL A 5 -8.80 -1.50 -13.00
N PHE A 6 -10.06 -1.75 -12.66
CA PHE A 6 -10.50 -2.17 -11.30
C PHE A 6 -11.72 -3.06 -11.46
N SER A 7 -11.65 -3.95 -12.43
CA SER A 7 -12.66 -4.97 -12.69
C SER A 7 -11.94 -6.13 -13.33
N ILE A 8 -11.78 -7.20 -12.56
CA ILE A 8 -11.69 -8.62 -12.92
C ILE A 8 -11.00 -9.28 -11.73
N PHE A 9 -11.79 -9.76 -10.78
CA PHE A 9 -11.61 -11.04 -10.06
C PHE A 9 -12.91 -11.30 -9.29
N LEU A 10 -13.99 -11.44 -10.06
CA LEU A 10 -15.18 -12.16 -9.61
C LEU A 10 -14.88 -13.62 -9.98
N CYS A 11 -14.87 -14.53 -9.00
CA CYS A 11 -15.11 -15.99 -9.12
C CYS A 11 -14.22 -16.92 -8.27
N LEU A 12 -13.26 -16.45 -7.45
CA LEU A 12 -12.47 -17.37 -6.60
C LEU A 12 -12.55 -17.14 -5.09
N ALA A 13 -13.03 -15.99 -4.61
CA ALA A 13 -13.04 -15.66 -3.17
C ALA A 13 -14.16 -16.33 -2.33
N LEU A 14 -14.88 -17.32 -2.86
CA LEU A 14 -16.00 -17.98 -2.16
C LEU A 14 -15.68 -19.42 -1.71
N LEU A 15 -14.44 -19.90 -1.85
CA LEU A 15 -14.15 -21.33 -1.64
C LEU A 15 -13.97 -21.75 -0.17
N LEU A 16 -13.80 -20.83 0.77
CA LEU A 16 -13.63 -21.14 2.21
C LEU A 16 -14.29 -20.08 3.14
N ALA A 17 -15.51 -19.64 2.85
CA ALA A 17 -16.23 -18.75 3.76
C ALA A 17 -16.78 -19.53 4.97
N THR A 18 -16.52 -19.07 6.20
CA THR A 18 -17.33 -19.50 7.36
C THR A 18 -18.51 -18.54 7.50
N VAL A 19 -19.55 -18.77 6.71
CA VAL A 19 -20.78 -17.96 6.76
C VAL A 19 -21.61 -18.35 7.99
N THR A 20 -21.27 -17.79 9.17
CA THR A 20 -22.10 -17.92 10.37
C THR A 20 -23.14 -16.80 10.43
N VAL A 21 -24.26 -16.99 9.70
CA VAL A 21 -25.25 -15.90 9.54
C VAL A 21 -25.98 -15.54 10.86
N PHE A 22 -26.03 -16.42 11.88
CA PHE A 22 -26.88 -16.18 13.07
C PHE A 22 -26.38 -16.79 14.40
N ALA A 23 -25.08 -16.74 14.71
CA ALA A 23 -24.59 -17.26 16.00
C ALA A 23 -24.65 -16.19 17.11
N SER A 24 -25.75 -16.14 17.87
CA SER A 24 -25.76 -15.46 19.18
C SER A 24 -26.60 -16.23 20.18
N CYS A 25 -26.00 -16.50 21.35
CA CYS A 25 -26.53 -17.34 22.42
C CYS A 25 -27.81 -16.77 23.06
N LYS A 26 -28.96 -17.02 22.41
CA LYS A 26 -30.35 -17.08 22.91
C LYS A 26 -31.22 -17.24 21.66
N LYS A 27 -31.77 -18.44 21.38
CA LYS A 27 -32.61 -18.78 20.19
C LYS A 27 -33.11 -17.54 19.43
N ALA A 28 -32.27 -17.02 18.54
CA ALA A 28 -32.52 -15.79 17.83
C ALA A 28 -33.30 -16.10 16.55
N ASN A 29 -34.12 -15.15 16.08
CA ASN A 29 -34.72 -15.24 14.76
C ASN A 29 -33.60 -15.30 13.71
N GLY A 30 -33.37 -16.46 13.10
CA GLY A 30 -32.37 -16.63 12.05
C GLY A 30 -31.62 -17.96 12.07
N GLU A 31 -31.49 -18.66 13.20
CA GLU A 31 -30.83 -19.97 13.23
C GLU A 31 -31.55 -20.99 12.34
N PRO A 32 -30.82 -21.78 11.52
CA PRO A 32 -31.41 -22.83 10.69
C PRO A 32 -32.11 -23.88 11.55
N VAL A 33 -33.39 -24.13 11.28
CA VAL A 33 -34.11 -25.27 11.84
C VAL A 33 -33.81 -26.49 10.98
N ILE A 34 -32.96 -27.37 11.50
CA ILE A 34 -32.46 -28.56 10.80
C ILE A 34 -33.26 -29.80 11.22
N SER A 35 -33.74 -30.57 10.24
CA SER A 35 -34.38 -31.87 10.46
C SER A 35 -33.35 -32.90 10.96
N LYS A 36 -33.71 -33.69 11.97
CA LYS A 36 -32.88 -34.82 12.43
C LYS A 36 -32.81 -35.97 11.41
N LYS A 37 -33.75 -36.01 10.46
CA LYS A 37 -33.76 -37.04 9.42
C LYS A 37 -32.71 -36.69 8.37
N VAL A 38 -31.72 -37.56 8.24
CA VAL A 38 -30.68 -37.50 7.20
C VAL A 38 -31.03 -38.50 6.10
N LEU A 39 -30.90 -38.06 4.86
CA LEU A 39 -31.15 -38.81 3.64
C LEU A 39 -29.84 -39.00 2.90
N GLN A 40 -29.70 -40.15 2.26
CA GLN A 40 -28.63 -40.43 1.30
C GLN A 40 -29.22 -40.23 -0.10
N VAL A 41 -28.70 -39.26 -0.85
CA VAL A 41 -29.20 -38.93 -2.20
C VAL A 41 -28.06 -39.18 -3.19
N ASP A 42 -28.30 -40.05 -4.17
CA ASP A 42 -27.36 -40.25 -5.29
C ASP A 42 -27.62 -39.19 -6.35
N LEU A 43 -26.64 -38.31 -6.56
CA LEU A 43 -26.73 -37.19 -7.50
C LEU A 43 -26.40 -37.59 -8.95
N SER A 44 -26.08 -38.86 -9.22
CA SER A 44 -25.54 -39.29 -10.52
C SER A 44 -26.44 -38.98 -11.72
N GLU A 45 -27.76 -38.96 -11.51
CA GLU A 45 -28.76 -38.69 -12.56
C GLU A 45 -29.47 -37.33 -12.36
N TYR A 46 -29.08 -36.56 -11.35
CA TYR A 46 -29.70 -35.27 -11.05
C TYR A 46 -29.31 -34.20 -12.08
N LYS A 47 -30.30 -33.44 -12.55
CA LYS A 47 -30.11 -32.23 -13.35
C LYS A 47 -30.08 -31.00 -12.45
N LEU A 48 -29.33 -29.98 -12.84
CA LEU A 48 -29.27 -28.71 -12.13
C LEU A 48 -30.20 -27.70 -12.83
N ILE A 49 -31.28 -27.28 -12.18
CA ILE A 49 -32.24 -26.30 -12.72
C ILE A 49 -32.23 -25.04 -11.87
N GLN A 50 -32.05 -23.88 -12.50
CA GLN A 50 -32.05 -22.58 -11.84
C GLN A 50 -33.22 -21.71 -12.30
N ALA A 51 -33.75 -20.87 -11.43
CA ALA A 51 -34.79 -19.90 -11.77
C ALA A 51 -34.28 -18.82 -12.75
N ALA A 52 -35.17 -18.33 -13.62
CA ALA A 52 -34.81 -17.39 -14.69
C ALA A 52 -34.51 -15.96 -14.20
N ASP A 53 -35.01 -15.59 -13.03
CA ASP A 53 -34.97 -14.25 -12.42
C ASP A 53 -33.80 -14.04 -11.46
N LEU A 54 -32.91 -15.02 -11.31
CA LEU A 54 -31.72 -14.92 -10.46
C LEU A 54 -30.73 -13.87 -10.96
N THR A 55 -30.08 -13.19 -10.02
CA THR A 55 -29.00 -12.24 -10.33
C THR A 55 -27.81 -12.95 -10.98
N VAL A 56 -26.96 -12.18 -11.66
CA VAL A 56 -25.73 -12.72 -12.27
C VAL A 56 -24.81 -13.34 -11.21
N ASP A 57 -24.72 -12.72 -10.04
CA ASP A 57 -23.86 -13.20 -8.94
C ASP A 57 -24.31 -14.59 -8.43
N VAL A 58 -25.62 -14.79 -8.24
CA VAL A 58 -26.17 -16.11 -7.85
C VAL A 58 -25.94 -17.14 -8.95
N ARG A 59 -26.07 -16.77 -10.23
CA ARG A 59 -25.77 -17.68 -11.35
C ARG A 59 -24.29 -18.09 -11.39
N ASN A 60 -23.38 -17.18 -11.06
CA ASN A 60 -21.95 -17.51 -10.94
C ASN A 60 -21.69 -18.44 -9.75
N GLN A 61 -22.36 -18.24 -8.62
CA GLN A 61 -22.29 -19.13 -7.46
C GLN A 61 -22.81 -20.55 -7.79
N ILE A 62 -23.89 -20.66 -8.56
CA ILE A 62 -24.42 -21.94 -9.06
C ILE A 62 -23.40 -22.63 -9.98
N ALA A 63 -22.72 -21.88 -10.85
CA ALA A 63 -21.67 -22.42 -11.71
C ALA A 63 -20.49 -22.95 -10.88
N ALA A 64 -20.03 -22.19 -9.88
CA ALA A 64 -18.97 -22.63 -8.96
C ALA A 64 -19.37 -23.86 -8.14
N MET A 65 -20.63 -23.95 -7.70
CA MET A 65 -21.18 -25.16 -7.09
C MET A 65 -21.12 -26.35 -8.07
N GLY A 66 -21.45 -26.14 -9.34
CA GLY A 66 -21.33 -27.15 -10.40
C GLY A 66 -19.90 -27.65 -10.59
N ASP A 67 -18.91 -26.75 -10.58
CA ASP A 67 -17.48 -27.09 -10.65
C ASP A 67 -17.02 -27.88 -9.42
N ARG A 68 -17.48 -27.49 -8.22
CA ARG A 68 -17.20 -28.22 -6.97
C ARG A 68 -17.82 -29.61 -6.98
N LEU A 69 -19.07 -29.74 -7.41
CA LEU A 69 -19.72 -31.04 -7.59
C LEU A 69 -18.96 -31.90 -8.60
N PHE A 70 -18.51 -31.34 -9.72
CA PHE A 70 -17.68 -32.06 -10.69
C PHE A 70 -16.37 -32.53 -10.07
N ALA A 71 -15.67 -31.69 -9.31
CA ALA A 71 -14.44 -32.09 -8.63
C ALA A 71 -14.65 -33.24 -7.62
N LEU A 72 -15.79 -33.27 -6.93
CA LEU A 72 -16.11 -34.29 -5.93
C LEU A 72 -16.67 -35.60 -6.53
N THR A 73 -17.40 -35.52 -7.63
CA THR A 73 -18.18 -36.64 -8.17
C THR A 73 -17.68 -37.15 -9.53
N ASN A 74 -16.90 -36.34 -10.25
CA ASN A 74 -16.55 -36.49 -11.66
C ASN A 74 -17.76 -36.48 -12.61
N ILE A 75 -18.88 -35.88 -12.20
CA ILE A 75 -20.12 -35.73 -12.97
C ILE A 75 -20.37 -34.26 -13.25
N ALA A 76 -20.62 -33.91 -14.51
CA ALA A 76 -20.79 -32.53 -14.92
C ALA A 76 -22.22 -32.03 -14.63
N PHE A 77 -22.37 -31.12 -13.67
CA PHE A 77 -23.62 -30.44 -13.36
C PHE A 77 -23.66 -29.11 -14.10
N ARG A 78 -24.39 -29.06 -15.22
CA ARG A 78 -24.59 -27.82 -15.99
C ARG A 78 -25.95 -27.22 -15.65
N PRO A 79 -26.01 -25.97 -15.17
CA PRO A 79 -27.29 -25.32 -14.87
C PRO A 79 -28.10 -25.10 -16.15
N ASP A 80 -29.30 -25.66 -16.19
CA ASP A 80 -30.35 -25.30 -17.13
C ASP A 80 -31.24 -24.23 -16.51
N THR A 81 -31.57 -23.20 -17.30
CA THR A 81 -32.47 -22.14 -16.83
C THR A 81 -33.91 -22.58 -17.03
N ASP A 82 -34.73 -22.46 -15.98
CA ASP A 82 -36.14 -22.77 -16.03
C ASP A 82 -36.85 -21.93 -17.09
N GLN A 83 -37.29 -22.57 -18.18
CA GLN A 83 -38.05 -21.95 -19.27
C GLN A 83 -39.56 -22.13 -19.14
N GLU A 84 -40.00 -22.82 -18.09
CA GLU A 84 -41.42 -23.09 -17.88
C GLU A 84 -42.14 -21.78 -17.55
N VAL A 85 -43.41 -21.69 -17.96
CA VAL A 85 -44.25 -20.49 -17.75
C VAL A 85 -45.39 -20.74 -16.75
N SER A 86 -45.48 -21.96 -16.23
CA SER A 86 -46.51 -22.41 -15.29
C SER A 86 -45.99 -23.55 -14.44
N ALA A 87 -46.67 -23.83 -13.32
CA ALA A 87 -46.31 -24.92 -12.42
C ALA A 87 -46.15 -26.28 -13.15
N VAL A 88 -45.03 -26.96 -12.91
CA VAL A 88 -44.68 -28.27 -13.47
C VAL A 88 -44.58 -29.31 -12.35
N GLU A 89 -45.25 -30.44 -12.58
CA GLU A 89 -45.06 -31.68 -11.82
C GLU A 89 -44.30 -32.67 -12.71
N THR A 90 -43.16 -33.15 -12.24
CA THR A 90 -42.31 -34.10 -12.97
C THR A 90 -41.62 -35.06 -12.01
N GLU A 91 -41.38 -36.29 -12.46
CA GLU A 91 -40.63 -37.31 -11.72
C GLU A 91 -39.12 -37.21 -11.95
N ASP A 92 -38.64 -36.28 -12.79
CA ASP A 92 -37.22 -36.07 -13.07
C ASP A 92 -36.40 -35.85 -11.79
N LEU A 93 -35.15 -36.34 -11.76
CA LEU A 93 -34.23 -36.05 -10.67
C LEU A 93 -33.63 -34.65 -10.88
N GLU A 94 -33.97 -33.69 -10.02
CA GLU A 94 -33.57 -32.28 -10.20
C GLU A 94 -33.11 -31.63 -8.88
N ILE A 95 -32.01 -30.87 -8.96
CA ILE A 95 -31.62 -29.87 -7.97
C ILE A 95 -32.19 -28.54 -8.47
N LEU A 96 -33.15 -27.99 -7.73
CA LEU A 96 -33.90 -26.78 -8.04
C LEU A 96 -33.35 -25.61 -7.24
N ILE A 97 -32.92 -24.56 -7.92
CA ILE A 97 -32.28 -23.40 -7.27
C ILE A 97 -33.05 -22.12 -7.60
N GLY A 98 -33.46 -21.39 -6.57
CA GLY A 98 -34.32 -20.22 -6.70
C GLY A 98 -35.79 -20.58 -6.93
N ASN A 99 -36.60 -19.57 -7.23
CA ASN A 99 -38.05 -19.71 -7.37
C ASN A 99 -38.46 -20.32 -8.74
N THR A 100 -38.04 -21.56 -9.00
CA THR A 100 -38.42 -22.32 -10.21
C THR A 100 -39.92 -22.64 -10.23
N ASN A 101 -40.46 -22.94 -11.41
CA ASN A 101 -41.85 -23.32 -11.63
C ASN A 101 -42.18 -24.76 -11.23
N ARG A 102 -41.32 -25.45 -10.47
CA ARG A 102 -41.65 -26.79 -9.95
C ARG A 102 -42.55 -26.67 -8.73
N VAL A 103 -43.53 -27.57 -8.58
CA VAL A 103 -44.45 -27.54 -7.42
C VAL A 103 -43.71 -27.74 -6.09
N GLU A 104 -42.57 -28.45 -6.08
CA GLU A 104 -41.70 -28.63 -4.92
C GLU A 104 -41.07 -27.32 -4.44
N THR A 105 -40.74 -26.42 -5.37
CA THR A 105 -40.20 -25.10 -5.04
C THR A 105 -41.24 -24.25 -4.31
N ALA A 106 -42.49 -24.24 -4.79
CA ALA A 106 -43.59 -23.57 -4.10
C ALA A 106 -43.81 -24.16 -2.67
N LYS A 107 -43.79 -25.50 -2.53
CA LYS A 107 -43.90 -26.16 -1.21
C LYS A 107 -42.73 -25.82 -0.27
N ALA A 108 -41.52 -25.62 -0.81
CA ALA A 108 -40.37 -25.19 -0.03
C ALA A 108 -40.53 -23.72 0.40
N MET A 109 -40.95 -22.84 -0.52
CA MET A 109 -41.19 -21.43 -0.27
C MET A 109 -42.27 -21.20 0.80
N ASP A 110 -43.38 -21.93 0.74
CA ASP A 110 -44.44 -21.87 1.77
C ASP A 110 -43.90 -22.14 3.19
N SER A 111 -42.79 -22.88 3.30
CA SER A 111 -42.20 -23.22 4.59
C SER A 111 -41.29 -22.15 5.18
N VAL A 112 -40.85 -21.16 4.38
CA VAL A 112 -40.00 -20.04 4.84
C VAL A 112 -40.83 -18.84 5.34
N GLY A 113 -42.12 -18.77 5.00
CA GLY A 113 -43.01 -17.69 5.42
C GLY A 113 -42.75 -16.39 4.64
N SER A 114 -42.76 -15.25 5.34
CA SER A 114 -42.67 -13.92 4.69
C SER A 114 -41.27 -13.55 4.21
N PHE A 115 -40.23 -13.94 4.95
CA PHE A 115 -38.83 -13.68 4.59
C PHE A 115 -37.94 -14.79 5.18
N GLY A 116 -37.12 -15.45 4.35
CA GLY A 116 -36.31 -16.59 4.78
C GLY A 116 -35.83 -17.47 3.63
N TRP A 117 -35.22 -18.61 3.96
CA TRP A 117 -34.71 -19.57 2.99
C TRP A 117 -34.82 -21.01 3.47
N ALA A 118 -34.82 -21.96 2.54
CA ALA A 118 -34.90 -23.38 2.82
C ALA A 118 -34.08 -24.24 1.87
N ILE A 119 -33.56 -25.34 2.41
CA ILE A 119 -33.07 -26.50 1.67
C ILE A 119 -34.00 -27.66 1.99
N ARG A 120 -34.59 -28.29 0.98
CA ARG A 120 -35.63 -29.33 1.15
C ARG A 120 -35.38 -30.49 0.19
N VAL A 121 -35.50 -31.71 0.69
CA VAL A 121 -35.51 -32.91 -0.15
C VAL A 121 -36.95 -33.41 -0.26
N PHE A 122 -37.45 -33.54 -1.48
CA PHE A 122 -38.77 -34.11 -1.80
C PHE A 122 -38.59 -35.25 -2.80
N ASP A 123 -38.58 -36.49 -2.34
CA ASP A 123 -38.41 -37.69 -3.17
C ASP A 123 -37.27 -37.52 -4.22
N ASN A 124 -37.60 -37.13 -5.45
CA ASN A 124 -36.67 -36.93 -6.57
C ASN A 124 -36.12 -35.49 -6.72
N LYS A 125 -36.36 -34.59 -5.77
CA LYS A 125 -35.97 -33.18 -5.84
C LYS A 125 -35.15 -32.74 -4.64
N ILE A 126 -34.10 -31.95 -4.90
CA ILE A 126 -33.42 -31.12 -3.89
C ILE A 126 -33.76 -29.67 -4.22
N VAL A 127 -34.44 -28.95 -3.33
CA VAL A 127 -34.81 -27.55 -3.52
C VAL A 127 -33.94 -26.68 -2.63
N ILE A 128 -33.29 -25.67 -3.21
CA ILE A 128 -32.53 -24.61 -2.54
C ILE A 128 -33.18 -23.28 -2.92
N VAL A 129 -33.90 -22.66 -1.99
CA VAL A 129 -34.73 -21.49 -2.30
C VAL A 129 -34.71 -20.45 -1.18
N GLY A 130 -34.65 -19.17 -1.54
CA GLY A 130 -34.85 -18.05 -0.64
C GLY A 130 -35.92 -17.09 -1.13
N SER A 131 -36.56 -16.36 -0.22
CA SER A 131 -37.59 -15.36 -0.54
C SER A 131 -37.05 -14.18 -1.36
N THR A 132 -35.72 -14.04 -1.45
CA THR A 132 -35.03 -13.12 -2.35
C THR A 132 -33.85 -13.84 -3.02
N SER A 133 -33.29 -13.25 -4.08
CA SER A 133 -32.06 -13.76 -4.71
C SER A 133 -30.89 -13.80 -3.72
N PHE A 134 -30.76 -12.79 -2.84
CA PHE A 134 -29.76 -12.78 -1.78
C PHE A 134 -29.94 -13.96 -0.80
N LEU A 135 -31.16 -14.22 -0.35
CA LEU A 135 -31.41 -15.36 0.55
C LEU A 135 -31.27 -16.73 -0.13
N THR A 136 -31.48 -16.78 -1.45
CA THR A 136 -31.12 -17.96 -2.25
C THR A 136 -29.60 -18.15 -2.27
N SER A 137 -28.83 -17.07 -2.40
CA SER A 137 -27.36 -17.10 -2.30
C SER A 137 -26.89 -17.62 -0.94
N VAL A 138 -27.48 -17.13 0.16
CA VAL A 138 -27.19 -17.60 1.52
C VAL A 138 -27.51 -19.10 1.69
N ALA A 139 -28.61 -19.58 1.10
CA ALA A 139 -28.95 -21.00 1.13
C ALA A 139 -27.98 -21.86 0.31
N LEU A 140 -27.45 -21.33 -0.79
CA LEU A 140 -26.42 -21.99 -1.60
C LEU A 140 -25.08 -22.10 -0.85
N ASP A 141 -24.64 -21.03 -0.17
CA ASP A 141 -23.42 -21.08 0.65
C ASP A 141 -23.56 -22.12 1.75
N TYR A 142 -24.69 -22.10 2.48
CA TYR A 142 -24.97 -23.13 3.49
C TYR A 142 -24.88 -24.54 2.89
N PHE A 143 -25.47 -24.76 1.70
CA PHE A 143 -25.45 -26.05 1.04
C PHE A 143 -24.02 -26.49 0.67
N ASN A 144 -23.23 -25.58 0.10
CA ASN A 144 -21.84 -25.83 -0.28
C ASN A 144 -20.97 -26.21 0.93
N ASP A 145 -21.07 -25.43 2.01
CA ASP A 145 -20.21 -25.58 3.18
C ASP A 145 -20.55 -26.86 3.96
N HIS A 146 -21.85 -27.15 4.11
CA HIS A 146 -22.30 -28.23 4.98
C HIS A 146 -22.47 -29.57 4.27
N TYR A 147 -22.70 -29.58 2.95
CA TYR A 147 -23.02 -30.82 2.23
C TYR A 147 -22.08 -31.18 1.10
N LEU A 148 -21.28 -30.24 0.57
CA LEU A 148 -20.35 -30.51 -0.53
C LEU A 148 -18.90 -30.61 -0.04
N ASN A 149 -18.65 -31.50 0.91
CA ASN A 149 -17.32 -31.76 1.47
C ASN A 149 -17.06 -33.26 1.62
N ALA A 150 -15.82 -33.63 1.95
CA ALA A 150 -15.41 -35.03 2.02
C ALA A 150 -16.09 -35.84 3.15
N GLU A 151 -16.70 -35.18 4.14
CA GLU A 151 -17.39 -35.86 5.24
C GLU A 151 -18.82 -36.26 4.88
N THR A 152 -19.48 -35.44 4.05
CA THR A 152 -20.89 -35.63 3.66
C THR A 152 -21.06 -36.26 2.29
N MET A 153 -19.99 -36.32 1.48
CA MET A 153 -20.00 -36.89 0.14
C MET A 153 -19.22 -38.21 0.08
N GLN A 154 -19.82 -39.23 -0.56
CA GLN A 154 -19.13 -40.46 -0.95
C GLN A 154 -19.41 -40.75 -2.43
N GLY A 155 -18.46 -40.39 -3.29
CA GLY A 155 -18.70 -40.39 -4.75
C GLY A 155 -19.82 -39.41 -5.08
N ALA A 156 -20.82 -39.83 -5.85
CA ALA A 156 -22.00 -39.02 -6.17
C ALA A 156 -23.09 -39.03 -5.08
N VAL A 157 -22.92 -39.77 -3.98
CA VAL A 157 -23.91 -39.84 -2.91
C VAL A 157 -23.64 -38.76 -1.86
N VAL A 158 -24.65 -37.93 -1.60
CA VAL A 158 -24.61 -36.86 -0.59
C VAL A 158 -25.50 -37.19 0.61
N SER A 159 -24.98 -36.93 1.81
CA SER A 159 -25.72 -37.01 3.08
C SER A 159 -26.37 -35.66 3.40
N LEU A 160 -27.69 -35.55 3.25
CA LEU A 160 -28.43 -34.30 3.43
C LEU A 160 -29.46 -34.41 4.54
N ASN A 161 -29.64 -33.36 5.35
CA ASN A 161 -30.83 -33.27 6.17
C ASN A 161 -32.06 -33.08 5.27
N GLU A 162 -33.15 -33.81 5.54
CA GLU A 162 -34.40 -33.75 4.73
C GLU A 162 -34.93 -32.31 4.60
N LYS A 163 -34.69 -31.49 5.61
CA LYS A 163 -35.14 -30.10 5.67
C LYS A 163 -34.18 -29.27 6.50
N VAL A 164 -33.78 -28.13 5.93
CA VAL A 164 -33.18 -26.99 6.63
C VAL A 164 -34.04 -25.78 6.30
N THR A 165 -34.40 -24.97 7.30
CA THR A 165 -35.26 -23.82 7.07
C THR A 165 -34.95 -22.69 8.03
N VAL A 166 -34.79 -21.49 7.49
CA VAL A 166 -34.82 -20.21 8.20
C VAL A 166 -36.10 -19.51 7.77
N LYS A 167 -36.95 -19.13 8.73
CA LYS A 167 -38.28 -18.57 8.46
C LYS A 167 -38.54 -17.28 9.22
N ASN A 168 -39.36 -16.40 8.63
CA ASN A 168 -39.78 -15.12 9.21
C ASN A 168 -38.61 -14.33 9.81
N LEU A 169 -37.53 -14.20 9.03
CA LEU A 169 -36.41 -13.36 9.42
C LEU A 169 -36.90 -11.91 9.63
N GLY A 170 -36.36 -11.23 10.64
CA GLY A 170 -36.55 -9.78 10.72
C GLY A 170 -35.93 -9.11 9.50
N THR A 171 -36.55 -8.04 9.02
CA THR A 171 -36.05 -7.25 7.89
C THR A 171 -35.91 -5.77 8.24
N ILE A 172 -35.01 -5.11 7.53
CA ILE A 172 -34.89 -3.66 7.47
C ILE A 172 -35.24 -3.25 6.05
N SER A 173 -36.17 -2.30 5.91
CA SER A 173 -36.39 -1.62 4.64
C SER A 173 -35.40 -0.45 4.57
N LEU A 174 -34.43 -0.53 3.67
CA LEU A 174 -33.49 0.59 3.47
C LEU A 174 -34.14 1.73 2.70
N LEU A 175 -34.98 1.40 1.72
CA LEU A 175 -35.65 2.34 0.82
C LEU A 175 -36.96 1.75 0.28
N SER A 176 -37.95 2.62 0.06
CA SER A 176 -39.18 2.32 -0.70
C SER A 176 -39.32 3.30 -1.87
N GLY A 177 -39.84 2.85 -3.01
CA GLY A 177 -40.07 3.68 -4.20
C GLY A 177 -41.18 4.74 -4.06
N SER A 178 -41.85 4.85 -2.90
CA SER A 178 -42.82 5.91 -2.64
C SER A 178 -42.11 7.16 -2.09
N VAL A 179 -42.25 8.28 -2.80
CA VAL A 179 -41.37 9.47 -2.72
C VAL A 179 -41.56 10.32 -1.45
N GLU A 180 -42.40 9.96 -0.48
CA GLU A 180 -42.77 10.91 0.58
C GLU A 180 -42.12 10.77 1.95
N ASP A 181 -41.50 9.65 2.32
CA ASP A 181 -40.64 9.60 3.51
C ASP A 181 -39.72 8.39 3.36
N ALA A 182 -38.40 8.61 3.27
CA ALA A 182 -37.45 7.51 3.44
C ALA A 182 -37.66 6.97 4.86
N VAL A 183 -38.38 5.86 4.99
CA VAL A 183 -38.69 5.24 6.28
C VAL A 183 -37.38 4.98 7.03
N GLY A 184 -37.11 5.77 8.07
CA GLY A 184 -35.91 5.66 8.92
C GLY A 184 -34.59 6.08 8.25
N ALA A 185 -34.45 7.37 7.91
CA ALA A 185 -33.25 7.94 7.28
C ALA A 185 -31.93 7.43 7.91
N TYR A 186 -31.14 6.70 7.11
CA TYR A 186 -29.77 6.34 7.46
C TYR A 186 -28.83 7.54 7.27
N SER A 187 -27.78 7.60 8.08
CA SER A 187 -26.56 8.36 7.75
C SER A 187 -25.47 7.40 7.30
N VAL A 188 -24.68 7.77 6.30
CA VAL A 188 -23.50 7.00 5.89
C VAL A 188 -22.28 7.68 6.50
N ILE A 189 -21.58 6.95 7.36
CA ILE A 189 -20.55 7.43 8.27
C ILE A 189 -19.17 7.01 7.78
N TYR A 190 -18.25 7.97 7.68
CA TYR A 190 -16.82 7.78 7.41
C TYR A 190 -15.97 8.50 8.47
N ASP A 191 -14.68 8.21 8.54
CA ASP A 191 -13.77 8.83 9.52
C ASP A 191 -13.63 10.34 9.24
N HIS A 192 -13.77 11.17 10.28
CA HIS A 192 -13.68 12.63 10.19
C HIS A 192 -12.34 13.15 9.64
N LYS A 193 -11.27 12.35 9.68
CA LYS A 193 -9.95 12.71 9.16
C LYS A 193 -9.81 12.60 7.64
N LEU A 194 -10.76 11.93 6.98
CA LEU A 194 -10.70 11.69 5.54
C LEU A 194 -11.11 12.91 4.73
N ASP A 195 -10.45 13.10 3.59
CA ASP A 195 -10.81 14.10 2.59
C ASP A 195 -12.09 13.68 1.86
N ALA A 196 -13.11 14.54 1.93
CA ALA A 196 -14.41 14.35 1.32
C ALA A 196 -14.75 15.40 0.24
N GLU A 197 -13.83 16.30 -0.12
CA GLU A 197 -14.03 17.35 -1.12
C GLU A 197 -13.32 17.02 -2.44
N ASN A 198 -14.00 17.25 -3.57
CA ASN A 198 -13.38 17.10 -4.89
C ASN A 198 -12.40 18.25 -5.14
N GLY A 199 -11.12 17.94 -5.37
CA GLY A 199 -10.07 18.94 -5.50
C GLY A 199 -9.52 19.32 -4.12
N SER A 200 -8.19 19.40 -4.01
CA SER A 200 -7.48 19.22 -2.74
C SER A 200 -7.88 20.17 -1.61
N VAL A 201 -7.85 19.62 -0.39
CA VAL A 201 -7.72 20.34 0.88
C VAL A 201 -6.35 21.05 1.02
N PHE A 202 -5.34 20.68 0.20
CA PHE A 202 -3.93 21.02 0.44
C PHE A 202 -3.24 21.93 -0.61
N GLY A 203 -3.92 22.35 -1.67
CA GLY A 203 -3.37 23.21 -2.74
C GLY A 203 -4.42 23.91 -3.62
N THR A 204 -3.98 24.90 -4.41
CA THR A 204 -4.85 25.70 -5.31
C THR A 204 -5.18 25.03 -6.64
N GLU A 205 -4.59 23.86 -6.92
CA GLU A 205 -4.83 23.07 -8.12
C GLU A 205 -5.57 21.80 -7.71
N PRO A 206 -6.67 21.44 -8.39
CA PRO A 206 -7.46 20.28 -7.99
C PRO A 206 -6.62 19.02 -8.16
N ASN A 207 -6.37 18.32 -7.04
CA ASN A 207 -6.22 16.87 -7.08
C ASN A 207 -7.35 16.34 -7.98
N GLY A 208 -7.05 15.49 -8.96
CA GLY A 208 -8.06 15.01 -9.91
C GLY A 208 -9.30 14.58 -9.14
N ALA A 209 -10.52 14.83 -9.64
CA ALA A 209 -11.81 14.78 -8.90
C ALA A 209 -12.13 13.49 -8.09
N THR A 210 -11.30 13.16 -7.10
CA THR A 210 -11.30 11.98 -6.24
C THR A 210 -11.17 12.44 -4.80
N VAL A 211 -11.74 11.63 -3.92
CA VAL A 211 -11.78 11.77 -2.46
C VAL A 211 -11.22 10.48 -1.88
N ASP A 212 -10.96 10.42 -0.58
CA ASP A 212 -10.40 9.20 0.02
C ASP A 212 -11.30 7.99 -0.23
N TYR A 213 -10.69 6.82 -0.39
CA TYR A 213 -11.41 5.63 -0.84
C TYR A 213 -12.63 5.28 0.04
N PRO A 214 -12.57 5.36 1.39
CA PRO A 214 -13.76 5.13 2.20
C PRO A 214 -14.89 6.14 1.92
N VAL A 215 -14.57 7.40 1.60
CA VAL A 215 -15.56 8.40 1.17
C VAL A 215 -16.13 8.07 -0.20
N THR A 216 -15.30 7.57 -1.13
CA THR A 216 -15.76 7.05 -2.43
C THR A 216 -16.74 5.89 -2.25
N VAL A 217 -16.46 4.96 -1.33
CA VAL A 217 -17.38 3.86 -0.97
C VAL A 217 -18.69 4.42 -0.41
N CYS A 218 -18.63 5.41 0.49
CA CYS A 218 -19.83 6.06 1.02
C CYS A 218 -20.70 6.70 -0.07
N ASN A 219 -20.08 7.38 -1.04
CA ASN A 219 -20.77 7.93 -2.21
C ASN A 219 -21.38 6.84 -3.10
N SER A 220 -20.66 5.74 -3.28
CA SER A 220 -21.08 4.63 -4.12
C SER A 220 -22.27 3.88 -3.51
N ILE A 221 -22.29 3.68 -2.18
CA ILE A 221 -23.46 3.18 -1.43
C ILE A 221 -24.71 4.01 -1.74
N ARG A 222 -24.62 5.34 -1.66
CA ARG A 222 -25.76 6.23 -1.92
C ARG A 222 -26.27 6.11 -3.36
N ASN A 223 -25.34 6.00 -4.32
CA ASN A 223 -25.69 5.85 -5.73
C ASN A 223 -26.31 4.49 -6.03
N ASP A 224 -25.77 3.41 -5.48
CA ASP A 224 -26.28 2.05 -5.69
C ASP A 224 -27.68 1.87 -5.11
N LEU A 225 -27.91 2.41 -3.92
CA LEU A 225 -29.24 2.46 -3.32
C LEU A 225 -30.23 3.25 -4.17
N ALA A 226 -29.84 4.42 -4.70
CA ALA A 226 -30.68 5.21 -5.59
C ALA A 226 -30.99 4.48 -6.91
N ASN A 227 -30.00 3.80 -7.48
CA ASN A 227 -30.15 3.02 -8.70
C ASN A 227 -31.08 1.81 -8.49
N ALA A 228 -31.00 1.14 -7.34
CA ALA A 228 -31.82 -0.02 -7.00
C ALA A 228 -33.33 0.32 -6.98
N VAL A 229 -33.71 1.51 -6.52
CA VAL A 229 -35.12 1.94 -6.45
C VAL A 229 -35.55 2.92 -7.55
N GLY A 230 -34.64 3.32 -8.44
CA GLY A 230 -34.91 4.25 -9.53
C GLY A 230 -35.22 5.69 -9.12
N ILE A 231 -35.00 6.06 -7.84
CA ILE A 231 -35.21 7.40 -7.29
C ILE A 231 -33.99 7.81 -6.45
N ARG A 232 -33.66 9.10 -6.45
CA ARG A 232 -32.65 9.64 -5.50
C ARG A 232 -33.33 9.82 -4.14
N PRO A 233 -32.96 9.07 -3.10
CA PRO A 233 -33.59 9.20 -1.80
C PRO A 233 -33.17 10.52 -1.12
N ASN A 234 -34.09 11.11 -0.35
CA ASN A 234 -33.77 12.20 0.57
C ASN A 234 -33.06 11.71 1.86
N GLY A 235 -32.92 10.39 2.06
CA GLY A 235 -32.15 9.74 3.13
C GLY A 235 -30.71 9.38 2.69
N PHE A 236 -29.88 8.87 3.61
CA PHE A 236 -28.44 8.55 3.39
C PHE A 236 -27.55 9.79 3.27
N ALA A 237 -27.63 10.68 4.25
CA ALA A 237 -26.71 11.81 4.37
C ALA A 237 -25.30 11.31 4.71
N LEU A 238 -24.29 11.83 4.01
CA LEU A 238 -22.89 11.63 4.39
C LEU A 238 -22.61 12.40 5.68
N LYS A 239 -21.97 11.76 6.64
CA LYS A 239 -21.51 12.40 7.88
C LYS A 239 -20.15 11.84 8.29
N GLN A 240 -19.37 12.69 8.92
CA GLN A 240 -18.16 12.29 9.62
C GLN A 240 -18.51 11.60 10.95
N ASP A 241 -17.60 10.80 11.49
CA ASP A 241 -17.79 10.02 12.71
C ASP A 241 -17.69 10.82 14.01
N ASP A 242 -17.28 12.08 13.94
CA ASP A 242 -17.35 13.07 15.02
C ASP A 242 -18.74 13.75 15.11
N ALA A 243 -19.59 13.58 14.09
CA ALA A 243 -20.96 14.07 14.10
C ALA A 243 -21.85 13.34 15.11
N GLU A 244 -22.94 14.01 15.53
CA GLU A 244 -23.95 13.43 16.43
C GLU A 244 -24.48 12.08 15.89
N LYS A 245 -24.45 11.07 16.76
CA LYS A 245 -24.90 9.71 16.43
C LYS A 245 -26.35 9.70 15.99
N THR A 246 -26.64 9.06 14.87
CA THR A 246 -28.02 8.78 14.46
C THR A 246 -28.44 7.36 14.83
N HIS A 247 -29.74 7.12 14.93
CA HIS A 247 -30.25 5.78 15.25
C HIS A 247 -29.88 4.76 14.16
N ASN A 248 -30.03 5.15 12.88
CA ASN A 248 -29.73 4.33 11.71
C ASN A 248 -28.45 4.85 11.05
N GLU A 249 -27.39 4.03 11.03
CA GLU A 249 -26.08 4.36 10.47
C GLU A 249 -25.57 3.23 9.58
N VAL A 250 -24.92 3.59 8.48
CA VAL A 250 -24.04 2.72 7.69
C VAL A 250 -22.61 3.16 7.96
N LEU A 251 -21.84 2.36 8.68
CA LEU A 251 -20.47 2.66 9.10
C LEU A 251 -19.50 2.02 8.12
N VAL A 252 -18.57 2.80 7.56
CA VAL A 252 -17.75 2.39 6.41
C VAL A 252 -16.26 2.47 6.75
N GLY A 253 -15.59 1.32 6.80
CA GLY A 253 -14.17 1.20 7.09
C GLY A 253 -13.85 1.37 8.58
N ASN A 254 -12.65 1.88 8.87
CA ASN A 254 -12.16 2.09 10.22
C ASN A 254 -12.67 3.41 10.82
N VAL A 255 -13.96 3.45 11.21
CA VAL A 255 -14.54 4.63 11.87
C VAL A 255 -14.42 4.57 13.38
N ASN A 256 -14.22 5.73 14.02
CA ASN A 256 -14.09 5.91 15.46
C ASN A 256 -15.45 5.88 16.19
N ARG A 257 -16.25 4.84 15.91
CA ARG A 257 -17.46 4.50 16.67
C ARG A 257 -17.16 3.28 17.54
N PRO A 258 -17.48 3.28 18.85
CA PRO A 258 -17.19 2.15 19.75
C PRO A 258 -17.66 0.80 19.20
N GLU A 259 -18.86 0.76 18.62
CA GLU A 259 -19.43 -0.45 18.04
C GLU A 259 -18.64 -0.97 16.82
N MET A 260 -18.05 -0.08 16.01
CA MET A 260 -17.16 -0.46 14.90
C MET A 260 -15.82 -0.95 15.43
N GLN A 261 -15.24 -0.27 16.41
CA GLN A 261 -13.96 -0.65 17.00
C GLN A 261 -14.02 -2.01 17.70
N GLU A 262 -15.14 -2.36 18.32
CA GLU A 262 -15.40 -3.72 18.85
C GLU A 262 -15.42 -4.79 17.74
N ILE A 263 -15.97 -4.47 16.56
CA ILE A 263 -16.00 -5.39 15.41
C ILE A 263 -14.59 -5.55 14.83
N LEU A 264 -13.89 -4.44 14.57
CA LEU A 264 -12.53 -4.46 14.03
C LEU A 264 -11.57 -5.25 14.92
N ALA A 265 -11.69 -5.13 16.24
CA ALA A 265 -10.88 -5.91 17.19
C ALA A 265 -11.07 -7.44 17.08
N THR A 266 -12.11 -7.91 16.41
CA THR A 266 -12.33 -9.34 16.11
C THR A 266 -11.81 -9.77 14.74
N LEU A 267 -11.47 -8.83 13.86
CA LEU A 267 -11.02 -9.11 12.49
C LEU A 267 -9.51 -9.25 12.40
N GLY A 268 -9.07 -10.26 11.65
CA GLY A 268 -7.73 -10.32 11.06
C GLY A 268 -7.49 -9.16 10.08
N SER A 269 -6.22 -8.91 9.75
CA SER A 269 -5.81 -7.82 8.85
C SER A 269 -6.19 -8.06 7.39
N ASP A 270 -6.31 -9.33 7.00
CA ASP A 270 -6.82 -9.82 5.72
C ASP A 270 -8.34 -10.01 5.73
N GLU A 271 -8.99 -9.85 6.88
CA GLU A 271 -10.42 -10.03 7.04
C GLU A 271 -11.20 -8.74 6.82
N TYR A 272 -12.40 -8.92 6.29
CA TYR A 272 -13.40 -7.89 6.10
C TYR A 272 -14.77 -8.45 6.46
N SER A 273 -15.67 -7.58 6.93
CA SER A 273 -17.02 -8.01 7.26
C SER A 273 -18.12 -7.04 6.87
N LEU A 274 -19.27 -7.62 6.55
CA LEU A 274 -20.56 -6.96 6.47
C LEU A 274 -21.43 -7.47 7.63
N LEU A 275 -21.69 -6.61 8.60
CA LEU A 275 -22.52 -6.89 9.77
C LEU A 275 -23.76 -6.00 9.77
N ILE A 276 -24.92 -6.56 10.12
CA ILE A 276 -26.14 -5.83 10.41
C ILE A 276 -26.58 -6.19 11.81
N LYS A 277 -26.70 -5.19 12.68
CA LYS A 277 -27.10 -5.38 14.08
C LYS A 277 -27.70 -4.09 14.63
N ASP A 278 -28.76 -4.21 15.43
CA ASP A 278 -29.40 -3.09 16.13
C ASP A 278 -29.81 -1.93 15.20
N GLY A 279 -30.22 -2.24 13.97
CA GLY A 279 -30.64 -1.26 12.96
C GLY A 279 -29.47 -0.57 12.22
N LYS A 280 -28.22 -0.87 12.57
CA LYS A 280 -27.02 -0.35 11.93
C LYS A 280 -26.40 -1.38 10.97
N ILE A 281 -25.66 -0.86 9.99
CA ILE A 281 -24.91 -1.64 9.00
C ILE A 281 -23.44 -1.27 9.14
N PHE A 282 -22.57 -2.26 9.19
CA PHE A 282 -21.12 -2.10 9.36
C PHE A 282 -20.42 -2.77 8.17
N LEU A 283 -19.67 -1.99 7.41
CA LEU A 283 -18.69 -2.48 6.43
C LEU A 283 -17.33 -2.34 7.11
N ALA A 284 -16.96 -3.33 7.91
CA ALA A 284 -15.75 -3.29 8.73
C ALA A 284 -14.56 -3.83 7.95
N ALA A 285 -13.49 -3.05 7.91
CA ALA A 285 -12.25 -3.35 7.20
C ALA A 285 -11.13 -2.49 7.77
N TRP A 286 -9.90 -3.04 7.77
CA TRP A 286 -8.72 -2.35 8.30
C TRP A 286 -8.05 -1.41 7.29
N ASN A 287 -8.24 -1.64 5.99
CA ASN A 287 -7.59 -0.90 4.90
C ASN A 287 -8.49 -0.85 3.66
N ASP A 288 -8.05 -0.10 2.64
CA ASP A 288 -8.85 0.16 1.44
C ASP A 288 -9.10 -1.11 0.60
N VAL A 289 -8.15 -2.04 0.54
CA VAL A 289 -8.29 -3.32 -0.18
C VAL A 289 -9.38 -4.18 0.45
N THR A 290 -9.36 -4.34 1.78
CA THR A 290 -10.38 -5.10 2.52
C THR A 290 -11.73 -4.37 2.54
N LEU A 291 -11.73 -3.04 2.52
CA LEU A 291 -12.94 -2.23 2.44
C LEU A 291 -13.64 -2.38 1.09
N GLU A 292 -12.89 -2.46 -0.01
CA GLU A 292 -13.44 -2.77 -1.32
C GLU A 292 -14.25 -4.07 -1.27
N ARG A 293 -13.71 -5.10 -0.61
CA ARG A 293 -14.37 -6.40 -0.50
C ARG A 293 -15.62 -6.35 0.38
N ALA A 294 -15.57 -5.67 1.53
CA ALA A 294 -16.77 -5.43 2.35
C ALA A 294 -17.86 -4.68 1.57
N TYR A 295 -17.46 -3.68 0.78
CA TYR A 295 -18.38 -2.95 -0.08
C TYR A 295 -19.01 -3.85 -1.16
N GLN A 296 -18.23 -4.71 -1.81
CA GLN A 296 -18.74 -5.67 -2.80
C GLN A 296 -19.80 -6.62 -2.19
N LEU A 297 -19.61 -7.08 -0.95
CA LEU A 297 -20.64 -7.85 -0.23
C LEU A 297 -21.93 -7.06 -0.06
N PHE A 298 -21.82 -5.77 0.30
CA PHE A 298 -22.98 -4.92 0.47
C PHE A 298 -23.69 -4.63 -0.86
N GLN A 299 -22.94 -4.42 -1.96
CA GLN A 299 -23.51 -4.29 -3.30
C GLN A 299 -24.30 -5.53 -3.73
N ALA A 300 -23.74 -6.72 -3.49
CA ALA A 300 -24.42 -7.99 -3.78
C ALA A 300 -25.71 -8.13 -2.95
N MET A 301 -25.67 -7.73 -1.67
CA MET A 301 -26.85 -7.73 -0.80
C MET A 301 -27.94 -6.77 -1.31
N ILE A 302 -27.60 -5.54 -1.70
CA ILE A 302 -28.56 -4.57 -2.25
C ILE A 302 -29.23 -5.16 -3.51
N LYS A 303 -28.42 -5.62 -4.47
CA LYS A 303 -28.93 -6.17 -5.74
C LYS A 303 -29.82 -7.40 -5.52
N GLY A 304 -29.37 -8.33 -4.68
CA GLY A 304 -30.09 -9.57 -4.40
C GLY A 304 -31.34 -9.39 -3.51
N SER A 305 -31.48 -8.25 -2.85
CA SER A 305 -32.58 -7.93 -1.92
C SER A 305 -33.52 -6.85 -2.42
N THR A 306 -33.37 -6.43 -3.67
CA THR A 306 -34.31 -5.50 -4.33
C THR A 306 -35.51 -6.30 -4.82
N ILE A 307 -36.70 -5.97 -4.32
CA ILE A 307 -37.96 -6.62 -4.70
C ILE A 307 -39.04 -5.57 -4.97
N GLU A 308 -40.19 -6.00 -5.50
CA GLU A 308 -41.37 -5.15 -5.64
C GLU A 308 -42.22 -5.16 -4.35
N ASP A 309 -42.66 -3.98 -3.90
CA ASP A 309 -43.63 -3.84 -2.83
C ASP A 309 -45.06 -4.24 -3.29
N ALA A 310 -46.03 -4.17 -2.38
CA ALA A 310 -47.43 -4.52 -2.68
C ALA A 310 -48.07 -3.66 -3.79
N ASN A 311 -47.48 -2.50 -4.12
CA ASN A 311 -47.93 -1.59 -5.17
C ASN A 311 -47.08 -1.70 -6.45
N GLY A 312 -46.12 -2.63 -6.52
CA GLY A 312 -45.22 -2.81 -7.66
C GLY A 312 -44.04 -1.83 -7.69
N ASN A 313 -43.76 -1.10 -6.60
CA ASN A 313 -42.59 -0.22 -6.54
C ASN A 313 -41.35 -0.99 -6.05
N PRO A 314 -40.16 -0.73 -6.60
CA PRO A 314 -38.94 -1.34 -6.09
C PRO A 314 -38.64 -0.89 -4.64
N THR A 315 -38.24 -1.84 -3.81
CA THR A 315 -37.81 -1.64 -2.42
C THR A 315 -36.61 -2.52 -2.11
N VAL A 316 -35.67 -2.02 -1.30
CA VAL A 316 -34.51 -2.80 -0.84
C VAL A 316 -34.82 -3.30 0.58
N MET A 317 -35.08 -4.60 0.72
CA MET A 317 -35.40 -5.23 2.00
C MET A 317 -34.32 -6.23 2.39
N ILE A 318 -33.47 -5.86 3.33
CA ILE A 318 -32.36 -6.69 3.80
C ILE A 318 -32.71 -7.38 5.13
N PRO A 319 -32.01 -8.46 5.50
CA PRO A 319 -32.05 -8.99 6.86
C PRO A 319 -31.81 -7.93 7.94
N ALA A 320 -32.59 -7.95 9.02
CA ALA A 320 -32.35 -7.10 10.20
C ALA A 320 -31.14 -7.54 11.04
N SER A 321 -30.65 -8.74 10.77
CA SER A 321 -29.41 -9.27 11.30
C SER A 321 -28.73 -10.07 10.20
N ALA A 322 -27.46 -9.78 9.94
CA ALA A 322 -26.61 -10.54 9.03
C ALA A 322 -25.17 -10.40 9.53
N SER A 323 -24.37 -11.45 9.35
CA SER A 323 -22.94 -11.44 9.64
C SER A 323 -22.23 -12.22 8.55
N MET A 324 -21.40 -11.52 7.78
CA MET A 324 -20.57 -12.10 6.73
C MET A 324 -19.15 -11.63 7.00
N THR A 325 -18.25 -12.54 7.38
CA THR A 325 -16.82 -12.26 7.56
C THR A 325 -16.05 -13.17 6.63
N MET A 326 -15.11 -12.59 5.89
CA MET A 326 -14.33 -13.27 4.86
C MET A 326 -12.90 -12.74 4.90
N SER A 327 -11.95 -13.53 4.41
CA SER A 327 -10.55 -13.14 4.28
C SER A 327 -10.17 -12.98 2.81
N ILE A 328 -9.19 -12.13 2.50
CA ILE A 328 -8.54 -12.16 1.19
C ILE A 328 -7.51 -13.30 1.15
N GLU A 329 -7.62 -14.22 0.19
CA GLU A 329 -6.71 -15.37 0.12
C GLU A 329 -5.32 -14.97 -0.41
N GLY A 330 -4.27 -15.36 0.33
CA GLY A 330 -2.88 -15.41 -0.16
C GLY A 330 -2.21 -14.07 -0.47
N ALA A 331 -2.84 -12.95 -0.09
CA ALA A 331 -2.31 -11.62 -0.37
C ALA A 331 -1.20 -11.20 0.59
N TRP A 332 -1.38 -11.44 1.90
CA TRP A 332 -0.52 -10.90 2.95
C TRP A 332 -0.16 -11.93 4.01
N VAL A 333 0.95 -11.71 4.71
CA VAL A 333 1.34 -12.50 5.87
C VAL A 333 0.53 -12.04 7.09
N THR A 334 -0.32 -12.92 7.62
CA THR A 334 -1.22 -12.62 8.75
C THR A 334 -1.02 -13.52 9.98
N ASP A 335 -0.36 -14.67 9.81
CA ASP A 335 -0.07 -15.66 10.84
C ASP A 335 1.36 -15.51 11.38
N PHE A 336 1.53 -14.52 12.27
CA PHE A 336 2.76 -14.30 13.03
C PHE A 336 2.45 -13.82 14.45
N PRO A 337 3.38 -13.95 15.41
CA PRO A 337 3.17 -13.49 16.78
C PRO A 337 2.85 -12.00 16.77
N ARG A 338 1.84 -11.55 17.51
CA ARG A 338 1.49 -10.11 17.59
C ARG A 338 1.99 -9.48 18.88
N PRO A 339 2.26 -8.16 18.89
CA PRO A 339 2.46 -7.40 20.12
C PRO A 339 1.22 -7.54 21.03
N GLU A 340 1.44 -7.86 22.30
CA GLU A 340 0.40 -8.10 23.29
C GLU A 340 0.68 -7.31 24.57
N GLY A 341 -0.35 -6.80 25.22
CA GLY A 341 -0.24 -6.04 26.46
C GLY A 341 -1.41 -5.10 26.67
N ASP A 342 -1.65 -4.74 27.93
CA ASP A 342 -2.70 -3.78 28.30
C ASP A 342 -2.46 -2.44 27.59
N GLY A 343 -3.46 -1.94 26.87
CA GLY A 343 -3.38 -0.65 26.18
C GLY A 343 -2.68 -0.66 24.82
N ILE A 344 -2.20 -1.82 24.34
CA ILE A 344 -1.70 -2.00 22.96
C ILE A 344 -2.90 -2.30 22.05
N LYS A 345 -3.01 -1.58 20.93
CA LYS A 345 -4.10 -1.75 19.96
C LYS A 345 -3.56 -1.68 18.54
N LEU A 346 -4.05 -2.56 17.67
CA LEU A 346 -3.92 -2.36 16.23
C LEU A 346 -4.72 -1.12 15.84
N ILE A 347 -4.06 -0.14 15.22
CA ILE A 347 -4.65 1.13 14.81
C ILE A 347 -5.09 1.07 13.36
N THR A 348 -4.23 0.54 12.49
CA THR A 348 -4.50 0.34 11.07
C THR A 348 -3.57 -0.72 10.48
N THR A 349 -3.87 -1.15 9.26
CA THR A 349 -2.95 -1.92 8.41
C THR A 349 -2.91 -1.30 7.02
N GLN A 350 -1.88 -1.59 6.22
CA GLN A 350 -1.79 -1.05 4.86
C GLN A 350 -1.01 -1.98 3.93
N ASP A 351 -1.49 -2.15 2.70
CA ASP A 351 -0.71 -2.73 1.61
C ASP A 351 0.36 -1.74 1.18
N VAL A 352 1.63 -2.10 1.37
CA VAL A 352 2.79 -1.26 1.08
C VAL A 352 3.62 -1.81 -0.08
N SER A 353 2.98 -2.49 -1.03
CA SER A 353 3.57 -3.03 -2.27
C SER A 353 4.57 -4.17 -2.05
N ASP A 354 5.04 -4.76 -3.15
CA ASP A 354 6.04 -5.86 -3.17
C ASP A 354 5.64 -7.08 -2.32
N GLY A 355 4.33 -7.30 -2.11
CA GLY A 355 3.80 -8.35 -1.23
C GLY A 355 3.94 -8.05 0.28
N SER A 356 4.36 -6.84 0.64
CA SER A 356 4.56 -6.40 2.01
C SER A 356 3.28 -5.80 2.59
N HIS A 357 2.98 -6.13 3.85
CA HIS A 357 1.84 -5.59 4.57
C HIS A 357 2.29 -4.92 5.88
N LEU A 358 1.92 -3.65 6.04
CA LEU A 358 2.22 -2.84 7.23
C LEU A 358 1.12 -3.02 8.28
N TYR A 359 1.54 -3.18 9.54
CA TYR A 359 0.70 -3.19 10.73
C TYR A 359 1.16 -2.08 11.68
N VAL A 360 0.24 -1.21 12.09
CA VAL A 360 0.54 -0.11 13.02
C VAL A 360 -0.15 -0.36 14.35
N TYR A 361 0.62 -0.63 15.40
CA TYR A 361 0.16 -0.78 16.77
C TYR A 361 0.45 0.48 17.58
N GLY A 362 -0.55 0.99 18.28
CA GLY A 362 -0.48 2.19 19.12
C GLY A 362 -1.26 2.03 20.41
N GLY A 363 -1.58 3.16 21.04
CA GLY A 363 -2.24 3.22 22.35
C GLY A 363 -1.26 3.42 23.50
N GLU A 364 -1.78 3.69 24.70
CA GLU A 364 -0.97 4.05 25.88
C GLU A 364 0.03 2.93 26.29
N GLY A 365 -0.25 1.68 25.90
CA GLY A 365 0.62 0.53 26.17
C GLY A 365 1.72 0.30 25.13
N ALA A 366 1.65 0.92 23.95
CA ALA A 366 2.60 0.73 22.86
C ALA A 366 3.91 1.51 23.12
N SER A 367 4.68 1.00 24.08
CA SER A 367 5.91 1.57 24.61
C SER A 367 7.16 0.87 24.08
N LEU A 368 8.33 1.44 24.37
CA LEU A 368 9.62 0.80 24.09
C LEU A 368 9.76 -0.53 24.84
N GLU A 369 9.23 -0.62 26.05
CA GLU A 369 9.19 -1.87 26.82
C GLU A 369 8.33 -2.93 26.12
N ALA A 370 7.19 -2.54 25.54
CA ALA A 370 6.35 -3.44 24.76
C ALA A 370 7.04 -3.91 23.47
N TYR A 371 7.78 -3.02 22.79
CA TYR A 371 8.61 -3.38 21.64
C TYR A 371 9.65 -4.44 22.02
N ARG A 372 10.40 -4.23 23.10
CA ARG A 372 11.41 -5.19 23.56
C ARG A 372 10.79 -6.54 23.93
N ALA A 373 9.66 -6.52 24.65
CA ALA A 373 8.92 -7.74 24.98
C ALA A 373 8.43 -8.49 23.73
N TYR A 374 8.03 -7.75 22.68
CA TYR A 374 7.63 -8.34 21.42
C TYR A 374 8.82 -8.97 20.67
N CYS A 375 9.99 -8.32 20.63
CA CYS A 375 11.22 -8.91 20.09
C CYS A 375 11.61 -10.20 20.83
N GLU A 376 11.56 -10.21 22.17
CA GLU A 376 11.80 -11.42 22.97
C GLU A 376 10.80 -12.55 22.65
N LYS A 377 9.52 -12.20 22.44
CA LYS A 377 8.49 -13.17 22.03
C LYS A 377 8.83 -13.78 20.67
N LEU A 378 9.19 -12.97 19.68
CA LEU A 378 9.58 -13.45 18.34
C LEU A 378 10.71 -14.46 18.42
N GLU A 379 11.77 -14.17 19.17
CA GLU A 379 12.90 -15.09 19.36
C GLU A 379 12.47 -16.41 20.03
N SER A 380 11.60 -16.32 21.03
CA SER A 380 11.04 -17.52 21.70
C SER A 380 10.19 -18.38 20.75
N GLU A 381 9.58 -17.77 19.74
CA GLU A 381 8.78 -18.40 18.70
C GLU A 381 9.60 -18.74 17.43
N LYS A 382 10.94 -18.73 17.54
CA LYS A 382 11.90 -19.14 16.51
C LYS A 382 11.96 -18.22 15.28
N TYR A 383 11.58 -16.97 15.43
CA TYR A 383 11.97 -15.92 14.50
C TYR A 383 13.41 -15.49 14.86
N ALA A 384 14.34 -15.69 13.94
CA ALA A 384 15.75 -15.34 14.15
C ALA A 384 15.99 -13.87 13.79
N LEU A 385 16.63 -13.12 14.69
CA LEU A 385 17.13 -11.78 14.40
C LEU A 385 18.18 -11.86 13.28
N CYS A 386 18.00 -11.08 12.22
CA CYS A 386 19.00 -10.91 11.18
C CYS A 386 20.18 -10.11 11.73
N GLU A 387 21.38 -10.69 11.69
CA GLU A 387 22.59 -10.07 12.20
C GLU A 387 22.82 -8.70 11.55
N GLY A 388 23.10 -7.68 12.38
CA GLY A 388 23.39 -6.32 11.92
C GLY A 388 22.16 -5.47 11.55
N THR A 389 20.93 -6.00 11.68
CA THR A 389 19.69 -5.26 11.36
C THR A 389 19.06 -4.54 12.56
N GLU A 390 19.54 -4.82 13.78
CA GLU A 390 19.12 -4.11 14.99
C GLU A 390 19.80 -2.73 15.05
N THR A 391 18.98 -1.67 15.06
CA THR A 391 19.47 -0.29 15.06
C THR A 391 18.66 0.60 16.00
N ASN A 392 19.28 1.69 16.42
CA ASN A 392 18.64 2.76 17.18
C ASN A 392 19.00 4.10 16.55
N LEU A 393 18.00 4.82 16.05
CA LEU A 393 18.14 6.18 15.55
C LEU A 393 17.32 7.10 16.45
N GLU A 394 17.98 7.72 17.43
CA GLU A 394 17.40 8.74 18.32
C GLU A 394 16.15 8.29 19.08
N GLY A 395 16.21 7.09 19.66
CA GLY A 395 15.11 6.54 20.45
C GLY A 395 14.05 5.82 19.63
N ASN A 396 14.22 5.77 18.31
CA ASN A 396 13.47 4.89 17.41
C ASN A 396 14.29 3.61 17.21
N TYR A 397 13.66 2.45 17.39
CA TYR A 397 14.34 1.14 17.42
C TYR A 397 13.83 0.27 16.30
N PHE A 398 14.73 -0.48 15.66
CA PHE A 398 14.40 -1.27 14.50
C PHE A 398 15.12 -2.61 14.51
N ALA A 399 14.50 -3.64 13.97
CA ALA A 399 15.07 -4.98 13.83
C ALA A 399 14.39 -5.75 12.69
N THR A 400 15.12 -6.65 12.04
CA THR A 400 14.56 -7.56 11.03
C THR A 400 14.65 -9.00 11.51
N TYR A 401 13.52 -9.71 11.45
CA TYR A 401 13.39 -11.09 11.92
C TYR A 401 12.96 -12.02 10.79
N VAL A 402 13.54 -13.22 10.71
CA VAL A 402 13.19 -14.25 9.72
C VAL A 402 12.79 -15.54 10.41
N SER A 403 11.65 -16.11 10.02
CA SER A 403 11.25 -17.47 10.38
C SER A 403 11.38 -18.39 9.17
N TYR A 404 12.47 -19.17 9.12
CA TYR A 404 12.72 -20.12 8.03
C TYR A 404 11.66 -21.22 7.94
N ASN A 405 11.02 -21.58 9.06
CA ASN A 405 9.97 -22.59 9.08
C ASN A 405 8.64 -22.06 8.55
N ALA A 406 8.32 -20.80 8.86
CA ALA A 406 7.10 -20.16 8.38
C ALA A 406 7.27 -19.51 7.00
N GLY A 407 8.51 -19.30 6.54
CA GLY A 407 8.81 -18.55 5.32
C GLY A 407 8.39 -17.08 5.44
N ILE A 408 8.58 -16.47 6.61
CA ILE A 408 8.13 -15.11 6.92
C ILE A 408 9.33 -14.23 7.29
N THR A 409 9.35 -13.01 6.75
CA THR A 409 10.25 -11.94 7.17
C THR A 409 9.43 -10.80 7.79
N LEU A 410 9.87 -10.29 8.94
CA LEU A 410 9.25 -9.18 9.65
C LEU A 410 10.28 -8.05 9.85
N ARG A 411 9.98 -6.85 9.37
CA ARG A 411 10.64 -5.62 9.81
C ARG A 411 9.85 -5.04 10.98
N VAL A 412 10.44 -5.01 12.16
CA VAL A 412 9.80 -4.56 13.39
C VAL A 412 10.44 -3.27 13.85
N SER A 413 9.63 -2.25 14.08
CA SER A 413 10.07 -0.90 14.41
C SER A 413 9.30 -0.34 15.59
N TYR A 414 9.93 0.50 16.40
CA TYR A 414 9.28 1.33 17.40
C TYR A 414 9.62 2.80 17.13
N PHE A 415 8.57 3.62 17.03
CA PHE A 415 8.68 5.05 16.82
C PHE A 415 8.25 5.80 18.08
N ASP A 416 9.16 6.62 18.62
CA ASP A 416 8.88 7.41 19.83
C ASP A 416 8.32 8.80 19.51
N TYR A 417 8.72 9.36 18.35
CA TYR A 417 8.42 10.74 17.95
C TYR A 417 8.77 11.76 19.05
N ALA A 418 9.91 11.56 19.71
CA ALA A 418 10.32 12.29 20.92
C ALA A 418 10.36 13.82 20.75
N TYR A 419 10.56 14.31 19.52
CA TYR A 419 10.69 15.73 19.21
C TYR A 419 9.39 16.36 18.69
N ALA A 420 8.28 15.61 18.65
CA ALA A 420 7.02 16.12 18.08
C ALA A 420 6.50 17.38 18.78
N GLU A 421 6.49 17.39 20.11
CA GLU A 421 6.06 18.56 20.91
C GLU A 421 6.99 19.76 20.72
N GLU A 422 8.31 19.54 20.77
CA GLU A 422 9.32 20.58 20.57
C GLU A 422 9.20 21.23 19.19
N GLN A 423 8.94 20.41 18.17
CA GLN A 423 8.85 20.84 16.79
C GLN A 423 7.46 21.37 16.42
N GLY A 424 6.50 21.33 17.35
CA GLY A 424 5.12 21.78 17.10
C GLY A 424 4.42 20.97 16.00
N VAL A 425 4.73 19.68 15.90
CA VAL A 425 4.16 18.75 14.92
C VAL A 425 3.26 17.73 15.61
N ASP A 426 2.16 17.39 14.96
CA ASP A 426 1.11 16.51 15.48
C ASP A 426 0.80 15.38 14.49
N ASN A 427 -0.22 14.56 14.81
CA ASN A 427 -0.75 13.48 13.95
C ASN A 427 0.14 12.26 13.71
N PHE A 428 1.29 12.15 14.39
CA PHE A 428 2.10 10.92 14.40
C PHE A 428 1.75 10.01 15.57
N VAL A 429 1.68 8.71 15.30
CA VAL A 429 1.30 7.70 16.30
C VAL A 429 2.55 7.00 16.81
N LYS A 430 2.93 7.32 18.04
CA LYS A 430 3.91 6.55 18.80
C LYS A 430 3.46 5.09 18.91
N GLY A 431 4.38 4.15 18.70
CA GLY A 431 4.09 2.73 18.85
C GLY A 431 4.94 1.81 18.00
N ILE A 432 4.45 0.59 17.80
CA ILE A 432 5.17 -0.51 17.13
C ILE A 432 4.63 -0.63 15.70
N ARG A 433 5.52 -0.68 14.72
CA ARG A 433 5.20 -0.99 13.32
C ARG A 433 5.80 -2.32 12.93
N ILE A 434 5.07 -3.09 12.14
CA ILE A 434 5.52 -4.36 11.59
C ILE A 434 5.24 -4.36 10.11
N VAL A 435 6.27 -4.45 9.27
CA VAL A 435 6.11 -4.76 7.85
C VAL A 435 6.37 -6.25 7.68
N ALA A 436 5.36 -7.00 7.26
CA ALA A 436 5.42 -8.45 7.11
C ALA A 436 5.38 -8.84 5.63
N ASN A 437 6.25 -9.76 5.22
CA ASN A 437 6.30 -10.31 3.86
C ASN A 437 6.70 -11.79 3.89
N THR A 438 6.42 -12.52 2.81
CA THR A 438 6.92 -13.88 2.63
C THR A 438 8.41 -13.82 2.24
N SER A 439 9.22 -14.69 2.83
CA SER A 439 10.67 -14.65 2.64
C SER A 439 11.13 -14.97 1.20
N ASP A 440 10.26 -15.54 0.36
CA ASP A 440 10.53 -15.82 -1.06
C ASP A 440 10.29 -14.61 -1.97
N LYS A 441 9.58 -13.58 -1.49
CA LYS A 441 9.29 -12.34 -2.23
C LYS A 441 10.19 -11.16 -1.86
N LEU A 442 10.98 -11.30 -0.78
CA LEU A 442 11.87 -10.26 -0.29
C LEU A 442 13.33 -10.69 -0.46
N THR A 443 14.16 -9.81 -1.02
CA THR A 443 15.61 -9.99 -1.04
C THR A 443 16.22 -9.26 0.15
N LEU A 444 17.00 -9.98 0.98
CA LEU A 444 17.82 -9.37 2.01
C LEU A 444 19.28 -9.28 1.51
N PRO A 445 19.98 -8.16 1.74
CA PRO A 445 21.40 -8.04 1.45
C PRO A 445 22.25 -9.12 2.15
N ASP A 446 23.38 -9.44 1.54
CA ASP A 446 24.42 -10.24 2.19
C ASP A 446 24.87 -9.61 3.52
N ALA A 447 25.23 -10.46 4.49
CA ALA A 447 25.67 -10.04 5.83
C ALA A 447 26.82 -9.02 5.81
N ASP A 448 27.67 -9.06 4.78
CA ASP A 448 28.76 -8.10 4.59
C ASP A 448 28.24 -6.66 4.46
N TYR A 449 27.05 -6.42 3.88
CA TYR A 449 26.48 -5.07 3.78
C TYR A 449 26.01 -4.51 5.12
N TYR A 450 25.90 -5.32 6.17
CA TYR A 450 25.59 -4.87 7.54
C TYR A 450 26.84 -4.72 8.41
N ASN A 451 28.02 -5.07 7.88
CA ASN A 451 29.25 -5.06 8.64
C ASN A 451 29.96 -3.69 8.55
N PRO A 452 30.11 -2.93 9.66
CA PRO A 452 30.83 -1.66 9.65
C PRO A 452 32.33 -1.79 9.34
N LYS A 453 32.89 -3.00 9.39
CA LYS A 453 34.30 -3.28 9.12
C LYS A 453 34.49 -3.87 7.73
N GLN A 454 34.28 -3.04 6.71
CA GLN A 454 34.55 -3.39 5.32
C GLN A 454 36.05 -3.48 5.05
N SER A 455 36.48 -4.49 4.29
CA SER A 455 37.86 -4.59 3.82
C SER A 455 37.93 -4.22 2.33
N TYR A 456 38.66 -3.16 2.00
CA TYR A 456 38.85 -2.68 0.63
C TYR A 456 40.24 -2.05 0.45
N ARG A 457 40.63 -1.85 -0.82
CA ARG A 457 41.87 -1.12 -1.16
C ARG A 457 41.50 0.30 -1.54
N LYS A 458 42.05 1.29 -0.84
CA LYS A 458 41.91 2.70 -1.23
C LYS A 458 42.62 2.98 -2.56
N LEU A 459 41.85 3.40 -3.56
CA LEU A 459 42.29 3.86 -4.89
C LEU A 459 42.19 5.38 -5.04
N THR A 460 41.23 6.00 -4.35
CA THR A 460 40.97 7.45 -4.47
C THR A 460 40.47 8.05 -3.16
N GLU A 461 40.42 9.38 -3.09
CA GLU A 461 39.60 10.08 -2.10
C GLU A 461 38.14 10.06 -2.55
N THR A 462 37.21 10.02 -1.60
CA THR A 462 35.78 10.02 -1.92
C THR A 462 35.38 11.29 -2.67
N MET A 463 34.48 11.13 -3.64
CA MET A 463 33.92 12.26 -4.40
C MET A 463 32.40 12.20 -4.42
N ILE A 464 31.74 13.35 -4.26
CA ILE A 464 30.31 13.51 -4.58
C ILE A 464 30.22 14.29 -5.89
N THR A 465 29.50 13.73 -6.86
CA THR A 465 29.32 14.32 -8.18
C THR A 465 27.86 14.60 -8.46
N SER A 466 27.52 15.86 -8.76
CA SER A 466 26.23 16.24 -9.34
C SER A 466 26.32 16.13 -10.86
N LEU A 467 25.42 15.33 -11.45
CA LEU A 467 25.33 15.22 -12.90
C LEU A 467 24.75 16.51 -13.50
N LYS A 468 25.32 16.99 -14.61
CA LYS A 468 24.70 18.03 -15.42
C LYS A 468 23.40 17.53 -16.04
N LEU A 469 22.31 18.23 -15.78
CA LEU A 469 21.02 17.91 -16.37
C LEU A 469 20.74 18.71 -17.64
N ASN A 470 19.94 18.14 -18.54
CA ASN A 470 19.59 18.81 -19.79
C ASN A 470 18.31 19.64 -19.67
N TYR A 471 18.44 20.89 -19.21
CA TYR A 471 17.30 21.79 -19.07
C TYR A 471 16.84 22.48 -20.37
N SER A 472 17.50 22.23 -21.50
CA SER A 472 17.07 22.81 -22.79
C SER A 472 15.70 22.30 -23.25
N ILE A 473 15.19 21.25 -22.61
CA ILE A 473 13.90 20.66 -22.94
C ILE A 473 12.98 20.46 -21.73
N GLY A 474 13.37 20.74 -20.48
CA GLY A 474 12.57 20.61 -19.24
C GLY A 474 13.22 21.28 -18.00
N GLU A 475 12.54 21.37 -16.85
CA GLU A 475 13.04 22.10 -15.65
C GLU A 475 13.37 21.23 -14.41
N PHE A 476 13.13 19.91 -14.44
CA PHE A 476 13.17 19.04 -13.25
C PHE A 476 14.13 17.85 -13.41
N GLY A 477 14.48 17.21 -12.29
CA GLY A 477 15.30 16.00 -12.21
C GLY A 477 16.50 16.07 -11.29
N MET A 478 16.96 14.89 -10.87
CA MET A 478 18.05 14.75 -9.90
C MET A 478 18.92 13.52 -10.20
N SER A 479 20.26 13.68 -10.19
CA SER A 479 21.18 12.54 -10.29
C SER A 479 22.54 12.85 -9.66
N TYR A 480 22.93 12.04 -8.68
CA TYR A 480 24.21 12.15 -8.00
C TYR A 480 24.99 10.84 -8.04
N ILE A 481 26.31 10.94 -8.01
CA ILE A 481 27.23 9.80 -7.99
C ILE A 481 28.20 10.01 -6.84
N ILE A 482 28.27 9.04 -5.93
CA ILE A 482 29.28 8.99 -4.87
C ILE A 482 30.34 7.97 -5.32
N THR A 483 31.57 8.43 -5.54
CA THR A 483 32.72 7.57 -5.77
C THR A 483 33.35 7.22 -4.42
N LEU A 484 33.35 5.94 -4.09
CA LEU A 484 33.91 5.41 -2.84
C LEU A 484 35.43 5.30 -2.92
N GLU A 485 36.09 5.14 -1.77
CA GLU A 485 37.55 5.05 -1.71
C GLU A 485 38.13 3.87 -2.51
N ASP A 486 37.37 2.78 -2.67
CA ASP A 486 37.75 1.62 -3.47
C ASP A 486 37.52 1.80 -4.99
N GLY A 487 37.05 2.98 -5.41
CA GLY A 487 36.76 3.31 -6.81
C GLY A 487 35.40 2.84 -7.31
N SER A 488 34.61 2.15 -6.48
CA SER A 488 33.22 1.78 -6.79
C SER A 488 32.25 2.95 -6.57
N PHE A 489 30.99 2.78 -6.99
CA PHE A 489 30.00 3.85 -7.06
C PHE A 489 28.72 3.54 -6.30
N ILE A 490 28.15 4.57 -5.67
CA ILE A 490 26.73 4.66 -5.32
C ILE A 490 26.10 5.68 -6.26
N VAL A 491 24.97 5.34 -6.88
CA VAL A 491 24.20 6.26 -7.74
C VAL A 491 22.89 6.61 -7.04
N TYR A 492 22.52 7.88 -7.03
CA TYR A 492 21.31 8.39 -6.40
C TYR A 492 20.40 9.00 -7.46
N ASP A 493 19.20 8.43 -7.64
CA ASP A 493 18.25 8.72 -8.71
C ASP A 493 18.85 8.71 -10.12
N GLY A 494 18.14 9.25 -11.11
CA GLY A 494 18.46 9.09 -12.53
C GLY A 494 18.52 10.37 -13.36
N GLY A 495 17.76 11.41 -13.01
CA GLY A 495 17.89 12.74 -13.64
C GLY A 495 16.77 13.12 -14.61
N GLY A 496 16.88 14.34 -15.15
CA GLY A 496 15.78 15.09 -15.76
C GLY A 496 15.24 14.63 -17.11
N ILE A 497 13.95 14.92 -17.32
CA ILE A 497 13.17 14.71 -18.54
C ILE A 497 12.93 16.05 -19.29
N SER A 498 12.43 15.98 -20.52
CA SER A 498 11.83 17.15 -21.16
C SER A 498 10.48 17.50 -20.53
N GLY A 499 10.12 18.78 -20.52
CA GLY A 499 8.84 19.32 -20.06
C GLY A 499 7.63 18.90 -20.90
N ASP A 500 7.79 17.98 -21.85
CA ASP A 500 6.70 17.24 -22.49
C ASP A 500 6.54 15.80 -21.94
N GLY A 501 7.24 15.46 -20.85
CA GLY A 501 7.20 14.14 -20.21
C GLY A 501 8.07 13.08 -20.90
N ASN A 502 8.83 13.44 -21.95
CA ASN A 502 9.70 12.49 -22.62
C ASN A 502 11.10 12.48 -21.98
N PRO A 503 11.75 11.32 -21.82
CA PRO A 503 13.14 11.30 -21.41
C PRO A 503 14.02 11.98 -22.45
N VAL A 504 14.92 12.84 -22.00
CA VAL A 504 15.96 13.42 -22.84
C VAL A 504 16.86 12.26 -23.32
N SER A 505 16.81 11.95 -24.61
CA SER A 505 17.42 10.76 -25.24
C SER A 505 18.96 10.61 -25.11
N SER A 506 19.63 11.42 -24.30
CA SER A 506 21.06 11.37 -24.02
C SER A 506 21.44 11.36 -22.53
N GLN A 507 20.50 11.48 -21.57
CA GLN A 507 20.86 11.63 -20.15
C GLN A 507 21.48 10.36 -19.55
N HIS A 508 20.92 9.18 -19.84
CA HIS A 508 21.53 7.90 -19.47
C HIS A 508 22.92 7.70 -20.13
N GLU A 509 23.15 8.23 -21.34
CA GLU A 509 24.47 8.20 -21.99
C GLU A 509 25.47 9.12 -21.29
N LYS A 510 25.03 10.30 -20.84
CA LYS A 510 25.87 11.21 -20.05
C LYS A 510 26.24 10.58 -18.72
N LEU A 511 25.29 9.98 -18.01
CA LEU A 511 25.56 9.24 -16.77
C LEU A 511 26.63 8.17 -17.02
N TRP A 512 26.47 7.35 -18.07
CA TRP A 512 27.47 6.36 -18.46
C TRP A 512 28.86 6.95 -18.73
N ASN A 513 28.93 8.06 -19.49
CA ASN A 513 30.21 8.72 -19.78
C ASN A 513 30.86 9.32 -18.53
N VAL A 514 30.07 9.88 -17.60
CA VAL A 514 30.59 10.39 -16.33
C VAL A 514 31.11 9.24 -15.46
N LEU A 515 30.43 8.10 -15.41
CA LEU A 515 30.94 6.90 -14.73
C LEU A 515 32.26 6.42 -15.35
N LEU A 516 32.39 6.42 -16.68
CA LEU A 516 33.65 6.11 -17.36
C LEU A 516 34.76 7.10 -16.98
N ASP A 517 34.47 8.40 -16.93
CA ASP A 517 35.47 9.42 -16.62
C ASP A 517 35.90 9.36 -15.14
N LEU A 518 34.96 9.12 -14.23
CA LEU A 518 35.26 8.88 -12.81
C LEU A 518 36.09 7.60 -12.65
N TYR A 519 35.72 6.51 -13.34
CA TYR A 519 36.47 5.26 -13.32
C TYR A 519 37.92 5.47 -13.78
N ARG A 520 38.12 6.13 -14.93
CA ARG A 520 39.47 6.46 -15.43
C ARG A 520 40.24 7.30 -14.42
N LYS A 521 39.59 8.24 -13.74
CA LYS A 521 40.22 9.08 -12.74
C LYS A 521 40.69 8.27 -11.52
N THR A 522 39.91 7.28 -11.08
CA THR A 522 40.28 6.40 -9.96
C THR A 522 41.27 5.31 -10.34
N HIS A 523 41.34 4.93 -11.63
CA HIS A 523 42.20 3.86 -12.16
C HIS A 523 43.33 4.38 -13.06
N GLU A 524 43.87 5.58 -12.78
CA GLU A 524 45.04 6.14 -13.46
C GLU A 524 44.95 6.18 -15.02
N GLY A 525 43.74 6.38 -15.54
CA GLY A 525 43.44 6.49 -16.97
C GLY A 525 43.16 5.15 -17.67
N VAL A 526 43.10 4.04 -16.94
CA VAL A 526 42.75 2.72 -17.49
C VAL A 526 41.26 2.67 -17.86
N GLU A 527 40.93 2.02 -18.98
CA GLU A 527 39.55 1.75 -19.39
C GLU A 527 39.00 0.54 -18.62
N PRO A 528 37.72 0.56 -18.20
CA PRO A 528 37.11 -0.60 -17.57
C PRO A 528 36.94 -1.75 -18.58
N ASP A 529 37.05 -2.97 -18.08
CA ASP A 529 36.78 -4.19 -18.83
C ASP A 529 36.09 -5.25 -17.96
N SER A 530 35.89 -6.47 -18.44
CA SER A 530 35.19 -7.51 -17.68
C SER A 530 35.97 -8.03 -16.46
N SER A 531 37.27 -7.74 -16.36
CA SER A 531 38.11 -8.11 -15.22
C SER A 531 38.19 -7.03 -14.15
N ASP A 532 37.95 -5.78 -14.53
CA ASP A 532 37.87 -4.60 -13.66
C ASP A 532 36.77 -3.67 -14.20
N PRO A 533 35.49 -3.97 -13.92
CA PRO A 533 34.36 -3.23 -14.47
C PRO A 533 34.04 -1.97 -13.64
N ILE A 534 33.26 -1.06 -14.22
CA ILE A 534 32.52 -0.05 -13.46
C ILE A 534 31.62 -0.79 -12.47
N HIS A 535 31.88 -0.61 -11.18
CA HIS A 535 31.15 -1.29 -10.12
C HIS A 535 30.18 -0.33 -9.44
N ILE A 536 28.89 -0.44 -9.75
CA ILE A 536 27.82 0.24 -9.01
C ILE A 536 27.40 -0.70 -7.88
N ARG A 537 27.74 -0.35 -6.64
CA ARG A 537 27.37 -1.14 -5.45
C ARG A 537 25.90 -0.99 -5.11
N ALA A 538 25.40 0.24 -5.22
CA ALA A 538 23.99 0.52 -5.02
C ALA A 538 23.51 1.62 -5.96
N TRP A 539 22.30 1.44 -6.46
CA TRP A 539 21.51 2.52 -7.04
C TRP A 539 20.34 2.79 -6.11
N ILE A 540 20.20 4.02 -5.63
CA ILE A 540 19.10 4.43 -4.76
C ILE A 540 18.06 5.13 -5.62
N LEU A 541 16.80 4.71 -5.53
CA LEU A 541 15.66 5.41 -6.10
C LEU A 541 14.77 5.93 -4.99
N THR A 542 14.54 7.25 -4.96
CA THR A 542 13.76 7.88 -3.90
C THR A 542 12.28 7.59 -4.03
N HIS A 543 11.73 7.76 -5.23
CA HIS A 543 10.33 7.53 -5.59
C HIS A 543 10.18 7.45 -7.12
N GLU A 544 8.96 7.18 -7.59
CA GLU A 544 8.70 6.80 -8.99
C GLU A 544 8.23 7.95 -9.89
N HIS A 545 8.56 9.22 -9.57
CA HIS A 545 8.43 10.28 -10.56
C HIS A 545 9.43 10.10 -11.71
N GLN A 546 9.02 10.49 -12.92
CA GLN A 546 9.76 10.19 -14.14
C GLN A 546 11.19 10.76 -14.13
N ASP A 547 11.39 11.94 -13.54
CA ASP A 547 12.67 12.64 -13.46
C ASP A 547 13.62 12.11 -12.37
N HIS A 548 13.21 11.02 -11.71
CA HIS A 548 14.00 10.20 -10.81
C HIS A 548 14.23 8.79 -11.41
N TYR A 549 13.14 8.11 -11.79
CA TYR A 549 13.15 6.71 -12.21
C TYR A 549 13.57 6.48 -13.67
N LYS A 550 13.21 7.38 -14.60
CA LYS A 550 13.22 7.05 -16.04
C LYS A 550 14.62 6.79 -16.60
N ILE A 551 15.63 7.51 -16.10
CA ILE A 551 17.00 7.33 -16.56
C ILE A 551 17.61 6.03 -16.05
N PHE A 552 17.26 5.56 -14.86
CA PHE A 552 17.62 4.23 -14.38
C PHE A 552 17.12 3.15 -15.36
N ALA A 553 15.83 3.20 -15.71
CA ALA A 553 15.25 2.24 -16.65
C ALA A 553 15.98 2.23 -18.00
N GLN A 554 16.27 3.40 -18.57
CA GLN A 554 17.02 3.52 -19.83
C GLN A 554 18.48 3.06 -19.72
N PHE A 555 19.11 3.29 -18.56
CA PHE A 555 20.47 2.83 -18.29
C PHE A 555 20.51 1.30 -18.28
N CYS A 556 19.59 0.64 -17.58
CA CYS A 556 19.45 -0.82 -17.60
C CYS A 556 19.20 -1.34 -19.02
N GLU A 557 18.29 -0.73 -19.78
CA GLU A 557 17.98 -1.15 -21.15
C GLU A 557 19.19 -1.06 -22.10
N LYS A 558 20.02 -0.02 -21.94
CA LYS A 558 21.11 0.27 -22.87
C LYS A 558 22.44 -0.34 -22.47
N TYR A 559 22.80 -0.24 -21.19
CA TYR A 559 24.11 -0.59 -20.66
C TYR A 559 24.08 -1.83 -19.77
N GLY A 560 22.89 -2.35 -19.42
CA GLY A 560 22.74 -3.49 -18.53
C GLY A 560 23.50 -4.75 -18.98
N THR A 561 23.69 -4.94 -20.29
CA THR A 561 24.45 -6.07 -20.84
C THR A 561 25.90 -5.75 -21.22
N ASP A 562 26.37 -4.52 -20.98
CA ASP A 562 27.75 -4.14 -21.25
C ASP A 562 28.70 -4.89 -20.29
N SER A 563 29.71 -5.57 -20.83
CA SER A 563 30.65 -6.37 -20.03
C SER A 563 31.52 -5.54 -19.08
N ARG A 564 31.51 -4.22 -19.22
CA ARG A 564 32.23 -3.27 -18.37
C ARG A 564 31.40 -2.79 -17.19
N LEU A 565 30.16 -3.27 -17.03
CA LEU A 565 29.28 -2.93 -15.92
C LEU A 565 29.14 -4.11 -14.96
N ARG A 566 29.29 -3.83 -13.68
CA ARG A 566 28.80 -4.65 -12.57
C ARG A 566 27.83 -3.81 -11.75
N PHE A 567 26.65 -4.33 -11.49
CA PHE A 567 25.62 -3.67 -10.71
C PHE A 567 25.09 -4.63 -9.64
N ASP A 568 25.30 -4.30 -8.36
CA ASP A 568 24.98 -5.22 -7.27
C ASP A 568 23.53 -5.06 -6.80
N MET A 569 23.10 -3.85 -6.39
CA MET A 569 21.79 -3.69 -5.73
C MET A 569 21.02 -2.43 -6.15
N LEU A 570 19.70 -2.55 -6.28
CA LEU A 570 18.75 -1.45 -6.30
C LEU A 570 18.12 -1.30 -4.90
N LEU A 571 18.22 -0.10 -4.32
CA LEU A 571 17.61 0.27 -3.05
C LEU A 571 16.42 1.21 -3.31
N ALA A 572 15.20 0.78 -3.00
CA ALA A 572 14.01 1.64 -3.13
C ALA A 572 12.89 1.19 -2.21
N ASN A 573 11.94 2.08 -1.90
CA ASN A 573 10.68 1.70 -1.26
C ASN A 573 9.53 2.36 -2.03
N PHE A 574 8.89 1.56 -2.90
CA PHE A 574 7.78 2.02 -3.72
C PHE A 574 6.43 1.75 -3.04
N ALA A 575 5.57 2.77 -3.09
CA ALA A 575 4.22 2.73 -2.53
C ALA A 575 3.29 1.84 -3.39
N SER A 576 2.24 1.29 -2.78
CA SER A 576 1.26 0.50 -3.53
C SER A 576 0.27 1.38 -4.30
N ASP A 577 -0.40 0.81 -5.31
CA ASP A 577 -1.53 1.44 -5.99
C ASP A 577 -2.63 1.90 -5.01
N THR A 578 -2.80 1.17 -3.90
CA THR A 578 -3.83 1.48 -2.91
C THR A 578 -3.44 2.67 -2.06
N GLU A 579 -2.16 2.78 -1.69
CA GLU A 579 -1.62 3.98 -1.05
C GLU A 579 -1.70 5.19 -2.00
N CYS A 580 -1.56 4.94 -3.31
CA CYS A 580 -1.58 5.95 -4.36
C CYS A 580 -3.00 6.38 -4.81
N TYR A 581 -4.07 5.81 -4.25
CA TYR A 581 -5.44 5.95 -4.77
C TYR A 581 -5.94 7.40 -4.87
N ASN A 582 -5.79 8.19 -3.79
CA ASN A 582 -6.25 9.60 -3.72
C ASN A 582 -5.09 10.59 -3.58
N VAL A 583 -3.88 10.16 -3.93
CA VAL A 583 -2.66 10.95 -3.78
C VAL A 583 -2.61 12.04 -4.84
N TYR A 584 -2.06 13.20 -4.51
CA TYR A 584 -1.79 14.26 -5.49
C TYR A 584 -0.58 13.95 -6.36
N ASN A 585 -0.76 14.14 -7.67
CA ASN A 585 0.24 13.87 -8.71
C ASN A 585 0.86 12.45 -8.61
N PRO A 586 0.04 11.38 -8.47
CA PRO A 586 0.57 10.02 -8.52
C PRO A 586 0.96 9.74 -9.97
N GLU A 587 2.25 9.58 -10.22
CA GLU A 587 2.74 9.25 -11.55
C GLU A 587 2.15 7.90 -11.97
N SER A 588 1.80 7.75 -13.25
CA SER A 588 1.08 6.56 -13.73
C SER A 588 1.93 5.27 -13.85
N TYR A 589 3.10 5.19 -13.21
CA TYR A 589 4.09 4.11 -13.41
C TYR A 589 4.30 3.17 -12.21
N VAL A 590 3.48 3.25 -11.17
CA VAL A 590 3.56 2.41 -9.94
C VAL A 590 3.42 0.88 -10.21
N GLU A 591 3.33 0.43 -11.46
CA GLU A 591 3.29 -1.00 -11.81
C GLU A 591 4.57 -1.51 -12.51
N ASN A 592 5.30 -2.37 -11.78
CA ASN A 592 5.73 -3.70 -12.21
C ASN A 592 6.67 -3.85 -13.43
N ASN A 593 7.61 -2.92 -13.65
CA ASN A 593 8.70 -3.13 -14.62
C ASN A 593 10.05 -3.51 -13.99
N LEU A 594 10.16 -3.58 -12.65
CA LEU A 594 11.43 -3.89 -11.99
C LEU A 594 11.98 -5.27 -12.39
N GLU A 595 11.16 -6.33 -12.35
CA GLU A 595 11.57 -7.67 -12.79
C GLU A 595 12.07 -7.66 -14.26
N ASN A 596 11.44 -6.88 -15.12
CA ASN A 596 11.87 -6.72 -16.50
C ASN A 596 13.25 -6.06 -16.60
N LEU A 597 13.44 -4.95 -15.86
CA LEU A 597 14.70 -4.21 -15.81
C LEU A 597 15.83 -5.06 -15.20
N GLN A 598 15.55 -5.84 -14.17
CA GLN A 598 16.46 -6.81 -13.59
C GLN A 598 16.92 -7.82 -14.65
N GLY A 599 15.99 -8.32 -15.47
CA GLY A 599 16.28 -9.18 -16.62
C GLY A 599 17.05 -8.51 -17.77
N LYS A 600 17.21 -7.17 -17.79
CA LYS A 600 18.05 -6.45 -18.77
C LYS A 600 19.50 -6.34 -18.33
N VAL A 601 19.81 -6.60 -17.07
CA VAL A 601 21.17 -6.48 -16.53
C VAL A 601 21.84 -7.86 -16.53
N SER A 602 23.05 -7.95 -17.10
CA SER A 602 23.85 -9.18 -17.10
C SER A 602 24.15 -9.61 -15.67
N GLY A 603 23.63 -10.76 -15.26
CA GLY A 603 23.74 -11.27 -13.89
C GLY A 603 22.61 -10.82 -12.95
N GLY A 604 21.74 -9.91 -13.41
CA GLY A 604 20.73 -9.26 -12.57
C GLY A 604 21.34 -8.26 -11.59
N PHE A 605 20.49 -7.71 -10.73
CA PHE A 605 20.83 -6.96 -9.52
C PHE A 605 19.84 -7.36 -8.43
N ASP A 606 20.17 -7.19 -7.17
CA ASP A 606 19.26 -7.46 -6.06
C ASP A 606 18.37 -6.23 -5.81
N TYR A 607 17.04 -6.41 -5.82
CA TYR A 607 16.11 -5.35 -5.39
C TYR A 607 15.85 -5.49 -3.89
N ILE A 608 16.26 -4.48 -3.13
CA ILE A 608 16.06 -4.40 -1.68
C ILE A 608 14.98 -3.35 -1.43
N LYS A 609 13.83 -3.81 -0.92
CA LYS A 609 12.81 -2.91 -0.38
C LYS A 609 13.32 -2.34 0.94
N ILE A 610 13.74 -1.09 0.91
CA ILE A 610 14.36 -0.44 2.08
C ILE A 610 13.30 0.03 3.08
N HIS A 611 13.62 0.00 4.37
CA HIS A 611 12.75 0.49 5.43
C HIS A 611 13.50 1.46 6.34
N THR A 612 12.79 2.40 6.96
CA THR A 612 13.38 3.31 7.95
C THR A 612 14.15 2.55 9.03
N GLY A 613 15.30 3.11 9.42
CA GLY A 613 16.21 2.54 10.39
C GLY A 613 17.18 1.50 9.83
N GLU A 614 17.08 1.10 8.57
CA GLU A 614 18.07 0.20 7.98
C GLU A 614 19.40 0.92 7.76
N VAL A 615 20.50 0.18 7.95
CA VAL A 615 21.86 0.69 7.83
C VAL A 615 22.67 -0.24 6.94
N TYR A 616 23.33 0.32 5.93
CA TYR A 616 24.18 -0.41 5.00
C TYR A 616 25.60 0.18 4.98
N TYR A 617 26.59 -0.69 4.78
CA TYR A 617 27.99 -0.33 4.67
C TYR A 617 28.55 -0.73 3.31
N MET A 618 29.25 0.20 2.66
CA MET A 618 29.84 0.00 1.34
C MET A 618 31.19 0.70 1.28
N ALA A 619 32.28 -0.08 1.32
CA ALA A 619 33.63 0.45 1.49
C ALA A 619 33.72 1.42 2.69
N ASN A 620 33.87 2.72 2.44
CA ASN A 620 33.98 3.77 3.46
C ASN A 620 32.67 4.53 3.73
N ALA A 621 31.55 4.11 3.14
CA ALA A 621 30.25 4.72 3.35
C ALA A 621 29.42 3.94 4.38
N LYS A 622 28.76 4.68 5.28
CA LYS A 622 27.63 4.23 6.10
C LYS A 622 26.37 4.94 5.60
N MET A 623 25.37 4.17 5.19
CA MET A 623 24.10 4.68 4.70
C MET A 623 22.99 4.32 5.69
N GLU A 624 22.21 5.31 6.12
CA GLU A 624 21.10 5.14 7.07
C GLU A 624 19.81 5.61 6.40
N VAL A 625 18.79 4.76 6.36
CA VAL A 625 17.45 5.13 5.86
C VAL A 625 16.73 5.89 6.96
N LEU A 626 16.52 7.19 6.77
CA LEU A 626 15.89 8.07 7.77
C LEU A 626 14.36 8.15 7.63
N TYR A 627 13.82 7.86 6.45
CA TYR A 627 12.38 7.96 6.21
C TYR A 627 11.97 7.14 5.00
N THR A 628 10.80 6.49 5.09
CA THR A 628 10.01 5.93 3.99
C THR A 628 8.55 6.34 4.17
N HIS A 629 7.74 6.21 3.11
CA HIS A 629 6.31 6.57 3.17
C HIS A 629 5.52 5.79 4.21
N GLU A 630 6.01 4.61 4.60
CA GLU A 630 5.42 3.77 5.64
C GLU A 630 5.32 4.50 6.99
N ASP A 631 6.17 5.51 7.21
CA ASP A 631 6.30 6.21 8.49
C ASP A 631 5.18 7.20 8.80
N ILE A 632 4.40 7.61 7.80
CA ILE A 632 3.32 8.60 8.00
C ILE A 632 2.03 7.94 8.49
N TRP A 633 1.88 6.62 8.28
CA TRP A 633 0.70 5.87 8.71
C TRP A 633 0.48 5.99 10.23
N PRO A 634 -0.78 6.21 10.67
CA PRO A 634 -2.04 6.01 9.95
C PRO A 634 -2.52 7.20 9.08
N GLN A 635 -1.71 8.23 8.87
CA GLN A 635 -2.05 9.30 7.91
C GLN A 635 -1.95 8.77 6.48
N HIS A 636 -2.80 9.28 5.57
CA HIS A 636 -2.74 8.94 4.15
C HIS A 636 -1.60 9.71 3.45
N LEU A 637 -1.09 9.13 2.36
CA LEU A 637 -0.10 9.77 1.51
C LEU A 637 -0.74 10.90 0.69
N GLU A 638 -0.69 12.15 1.15
CA GLU A 638 -1.41 13.24 0.45
C GLU A 638 -0.76 13.65 -0.88
N TYR A 639 0.57 13.66 -0.94
CA TYR A 639 1.36 14.04 -2.11
C TYR A 639 2.32 12.92 -2.46
N PHE A 640 2.40 12.57 -3.75
CA PHE A 640 3.21 11.44 -4.18
C PHE A 640 4.69 11.63 -3.86
N ASN A 641 5.18 12.87 -3.88
CA ASN A 641 6.55 13.21 -3.52
C ASN A 641 6.89 12.87 -2.03
N ASN A 642 5.91 12.80 -1.12
CA ASN A 642 6.13 12.27 0.24
C ASN A 642 6.40 10.75 0.26
N SER A 643 6.33 10.07 -0.90
CA SER A 643 6.83 8.70 -1.03
C SER A 643 8.36 8.60 -1.12
N SER A 644 9.05 9.73 -1.29
CA SER A 644 10.50 9.81 -1.33
C SER A 644 11.14 9.15 -0.10
N SER A 645 12.01 8.17 -0.34
CA SER A 645 12.90 7.65 0.71
C SER A 645 14.06 8.62 0.96
N VAL A 646 14.39 8.85 2.24
CA VAL A 646 15.48 9.77 2.65
C VAL A 646 16.64 9.01 3.25
N PHE A 647 17.85 9.36 2.82
CA PHE A 647 19.09 8.78 3.32
C PHE A 647 19.96 9.80 4.04
N ARG A 648 20.56 9.38 5.14
CA ARG A 648 21.79 9.96 5.68
C ARG A 648 22.97 9.09 5.23
N ILE A 649 23.97 9.71 4.63
CA ILE A 649 25.19 9.01 4.20
C ILE A 649 26.38 9.67 4.89
N THR A 650 27.05 8.89 5.74
CA THR A 650 28.33 9.24 6.35
C THR A 650 29.45 8.67 5.50
N LEU A 651 30.39 9.52 5.07
CA LEU A 651 31.52 9.18 4.21
C LEU A 651 32.81 9.40 4.99
N ASP A 652 33.47 8.30 5.37
CA ASP A 652 34.72 8.36 6.11
C ASP A 652 35.90 8.52 5.15
N SER A 653 36.75 9.52 5.36
CA SER A 653 38.07 9.57 4.74
C SER A 653 39.03 8.72 5.58
N THR A 654 39.70 7.75 4.97
CA THR A 654 40.62 6.84 5.65
C THR A 654 42.06 6.96 5.15
N ASP A 655 43.02 6.43 5.91
CA ASP A 655 44.41 6.29 5.45
C ASP A 655 44.64 5.09 4.52
N GLY A 656 43.58 4.38 4.10
CA GLY A 656 43.66 3.11 3.37
C GLY A 656 44.05 1.90 4.24
N MET A 657 44.19 2.09 5.56
CA MET A 657 44.37 1.05 6.57
C MET A 657 43.19 1.02 7.57
N PHE A 658 42.03 1.56 7.17
CA PHE A 658 40.79 1.65 7.95
C PHE A 658 40.84 2.57 9.17
N ASN A 659 41.87 3.40 9.31
CA ASN A 659 41.84 4.46 10.31
C ASN A 659 41.06 5.65 9.73
N VAL A 660 39.92 5.97 10.34
CA VAL A 660 39.12 7.16 9.99
C VAL A 660 39.90 8.41 10.37
N LEU A 661 40.07 9.31 9.41
CA LEU A 661 40.75 10.60 9.54
C LEU A 661 39.76 11.74 9.72
N GLU A 662 38.64 11.69 8.98
CA GLU A 662 37.55 12.66 8.99
C GLU A 662 36.27 11.97 8.49
N SER A 663 35.09 12.45 8.89
CA SER A 663 33.80 11.95 8.42
C SER A 663 32.95 13.11 7.90
N HIS A 664 32.30 12.92 6.76
CA HIS A 664 31.38 13.91 6.18
C HIS A 664 29.98 13.33 6.12
N VAL A 665 28.99 14.04 6.64
CA VAL A 665 27.60 13.61 6.70
C VAL A 665 26.77 14.35 5.65
N SER A 666 25.98 13.61 4.89
CA SER A 666 25.07 14.17 3.88
C SER A 666 23.65 13.65 4.07
N ILE A 667 22.66 14.51 3.87
CA ILE A 667 21.23 14.13 3.84
C ILE A 667 20.66 14.36 2.44
N TRP A 668 20.04 13.32 1.90
CA TRP A 668 19.47 13.27 0.57
C TRP A 668 17.94 13.14 0.66
N LEU A 669 17.24 14.24 0.39
CA LEU A 669 15.80 14.39 0.64
C LEU A 669 14.93 13.88 -0.51
N GLY A 670 15.48 13.64 -1.70
CA GLY A 670 14.67 13.39 -2.90
C GLY A 670 13.72 14.54 -3.14
N ASP A 671 12.44 14.23 -3.29
CA ASP A 671 11.38 15.21 -3.43
C ASP A 671 10.51 15.33 -2.18
N LEU A 672 11.01 14.90 -1.02
CA LEU A 672 10.25 14.93 0.24
C LEU A 672 9.54 16.28 0.46
N GLU A 673 8.26 16.22 0.82
CA GLU A 673 7.46 17.41 1.08
C GLU A 673 7.14 17.57 2.59
N ARG A 674 6.11 18.35 2.90
CA ARG A 674 5.81 18.81 4.26
C ARG A 674 5.47 17.70 5.24
N VAL A 675 4.74 16.66 4.85
CA VAL A 675 4.34 15.58 5.79
C VAL A 675 5.56 14.76 6.19
N GLY A 676 6.38 14.36 5.21
CA GLY A 676 7.66 13.70 5.47
C GLY A 676 8.63 14.58 6.26
N SER A 677 8.68 15.88 5.94
CA SER A 677 9.46 16.88 6.68
C SER A 677 9.09 16.92 8.16
N LYS A 678 7.79 16.99 8.48
CA LYS A 678 7.29 16.92 9.86
C LYS A 678 7.60 15.60 10.54
N CYS A 679 7.49 14.48 9.82
CA CYS A 679 7.81 13.15 10.33
C CYS A 679 9.28 13.08 10.78
N MET A 680 10.21 13.49 9.92
CA MET A 680 11.63 13.53 10.26
C MET A 680 11.94 14.47 11.43
N ARG A 681 11.32 15.66 11.46
CA ARG A 681 11.47 16.60 12.59
C ARG A 681 11.00 15.97 13.90
N ALA A 682 9.85 15.29 13.88
CA ALA A 682 9.30 14.60 15.05
C ALA A 682 10.19 13.45 15.53
N MET A 683 10.82 12.72 14.62
CA MET A 683 11.68 11.58 14.94
C MET A 683 13.04 11.99 15.49
N TYR A 684 13.65 13.04 14.93
CA TYR A 684 15.10 13.25 15.06
C TYR A 684 15.51 14.60 15.66
N GLY A 685 14.69 15.66 15.53
CA GLY A 685 15.05 16.98 16.04
C GLY A 685 16.43 17.46 15.57
N THR A 686 17.25 17.99 16.48
CA THR A 686 18.57 18.57 16.17
C THR A 686 19.64 17.53 15.78
N THR A 687 19.35 16.24 15.87
CA THR A 687 20.30 15.18 15.47
C THR A 687 20.37 15.03 13.94
N LEU A 688 19.55 15.80 13.21
CA LEU A 688 19.54 15.90 11.76
C LEU A 688 20.73 16.67 11.19
N ASP A 689 21.58 17.28 12.03
CA ASP A 689 22.80 17.98 11.64
C ASP A 689 23.61 17.18 10.61
N ALA A 690 24.00 17.83 9.52
CA ALA A 690 24.77 17.24 8.44
C ALA A 690 25.58 18.30 7.70
N ASP A 691 26.77 17.94 7.22
CA ASP A 691 27.64 18.84 6.44
C ASP A 691 27.03 19.20 5.07
N HIS A 692 26.28 18.28 4.45
CA HIS A 692 25.66 18.46 3.14
C HIS A 692 24.15 18.18 3.17
N VAL A 693 23.38 18.93 2.38
CA VAL A 693 21.99 18.60 2.08
C VAL A 693 21.71 18.70 0.58
N GLN A 694 20.85 17.84 0.06
CA GLN A 694 20.20 18.06 -1.22
C GLN A 694 18.85 18.78 -1.04
N VAL A 695 18.63 19.85 -1.82
CA VAL A 695 17.38 20.63 -1.77
C VAL A 695 16.23 19.82 -2.32
N ALA A 696 15.25 19.53 -1.46
CA ALA A 696 14.08 18.73 -1.79
C ALA A 696 13.26 19.32 -2.96
N HIS A 697 12.79 18.43 -3.84
CA HIS A 697 11.79 18.71 -4.89
C HIS A 697 12.20 19.88 -5.80
N HIS A 698 13.49 19.96 -6.13
CA HIS A 698 14.08 21.01 -6.97
C HIS A 698 13.83 22.44 -6.45
N GLY A 699 13.53 22.58 -5.16
CA GLY A 699 13.13 23.84 -4.50
C GLY A 699 11.65 24.21 -4.67
N VAL A 700 10.78 23.31 -5.11
CA VAL A 700 9.36 23.58 -5.38
C VAL A 700 8.50 22.68 -4.53
N ASN A 701 7.63 23.24 -3.69
CA ASN A 701 6.74 22.47 -2.79
C ASN A 701 7.43 21.42 -1.88
N GLY A 702 8.75 21.46 -1.69
CA GLY A 702 9.49 20.50 -0.86
C GLY A 702 9.29 20.65 0.66
N VAL A 703 10.34 20.38 1.43
CA VAL A 703 10.30 20.39 2.90
C VAL A 703 10.08 21.78 3.52
N GLU A 704 9.82 21.82 4.83
CA GLU A 704 9.68 23.06 5.61
C GLU A 704 11.06 23.65 5.99
N ALA A 705 11.13 24.97 6.21
CA ALA A 705 12.39 25.65 6.54
C ALA A 705 13.02 25.15 7.84
N GLU A 706 12.18 24.75 8.79
CA GLU A 706 12.55 24.18 10.07
C GLU A 706 13.36 22.88 9.91
N LEU A 707 13.08 22.07 8.88
CA LEU A 707 13.89 20.89 8.62
C LEU A 707 15.31 21.30 8.20
N TYR A 708 15.45 22.25 7.28
CA TYR A 708 16.76 22.75 6.89
C TYR A 708 17.53 23.40 8.04
N GLN A 709 16.83 24.07 8.96
CA GLN A 709 17.43 24.65 10.17
C GLN A 709 17.98 23.58 11.12
N LEU A 710 17.32 22.42 11.22
CA LEU A 710 17.83 21.30 12.02
C LEU A 710 18.99 20.56 11.33
N ILE A 711 18.99 20.50 10.00
CA ILE A 711 20.09 19.94 9.21
C ILE A 711 21.32 20.86 9.24
N ALA A 712 21.11 22.17 9.28
CA ALA A 712 22.13 23.21 9.36
C ALA A 712 23.35 23.02 8.42
N PRO A 713 23.13 22.74 7.11
CA PRO A 713 24.19 22.28 6.21
C PRO A 713 25.24 23.34 5.90
N GLU A 714 26.45 22.89 5.59
CA GLU A 714 27.51 23.75 5.06
C GLU A 714 27.53 23.77 3.53
N VAL A 715 27.10 22.67 2.88
CA VAL A 715 26.98 22.53 1.43
C VAL A 715 25.56 22.19 1.02
N VAL A 716 25.03 22.96 0.06
CA VAL A 716 23.71 22.75 -0.51
C VAL A 716 23.83 22.28 -1.96
N TRP A 717 23.35 21.07 -2.24
CA TRP A 717 23.20 20.54 -3.58
C TRP A 717 21.81 20.89 -4.10
N PHE A 718 21.72 21.80 -5.07
CA PHE A 718 20.47 22.29 -5.63
C PHE A 718 20.21 21.60 -6.98
N PRO A 719 19.28 20.61 -7.07
CA PRO A 719 19.03 19.85 -8.30
C PRO A 719 18.15 20.64 -9.28
N ALA A 720 18.62 21.83 -9.70
CA ALA A 720 17.95 22.67 -10.68
C ALA A 720 18.96 23.55 -11.44
N GLN A 721 18.51 24.16 -12.53
CA GLN A 721 19.29 25.17 -13.27
C GLN A 721 19.47 26.48 -12.51
N SER A 722 20.53 27.23 -12.84
CA SER A 722 20.88 28.48 -12.16
C SER A 722 19.80 29.57 -12.26
N SER A 723 19.02 29.57 -13.34
CA SER A 723 17.86 30.46 -13.51
C SER A 723 16.74 30.15 -12.51
N ARG A 724 16.53 28.87 -12.19
CA ARG A 724 15.56 28.40 -11.19
C ARG A 724 16.01 28.75 -9.78
N TYR A 725 17.29 28.55 -9.47
CA TYR A 725 17.87 29.07 -8.24
C TYR A 725 17.62 30.57 -8.10
N THR A 726 17.92 31.34 -9.15
CA THR A 726 17.76 32.81 -9.14
C THR A 726 16.32 33.24 -8.89
N SER A 727 15.34 32.54 -9.48
CA SER A 727 13.92 32.88 -9.31
C SER A 727 13.37 32.49 -7.94
N LEU A 728 13.83 31.37 -7.37
CA LEU A 728 13.31 30.82 -6.13
C LEU A 728 14.02 31.32 -4.88
N CYS A 729 15.31 31.68 -4.95
CA CYS A 729 16.13 31.91 -3.76
C CYS A 729 16.41 33.38 -3.48
N ASN A 730 16.25 34.30 -4.44
CA ASN A 730 16.73 35.69 -4.29
C ASN A 730 15.70 36.71 -3.76
N ASN A 731 14.45 36.29 -3.46
CA ASN A 731 13.40 37.21 -2.99
C ASN A 731 12.82 36.77 -1.63
N PRO A 732 13.14 37.45 -0.51
CA PRO A 732 12.60 37.11 0.81
C PRO A 732 11.08 37.32 0.91
N ASN A 733 10.52 38.19 0.04
CA ASN A 733 9.10 38.52 0.01
C ASN A 733 8.36 37.76 -1.12
N HIS A 734 8.90 36.63 -1.56
CA HIS A 734 8.26 35.83 -2.60
C HIS A 734 6.88 35.35 -2.12
N THR A 735 5.87 35.37 -3.02
CA THR A 735 4.49 35.02 -2.66
C THR A 735 4.31 33.52 -2.44
N GLN A 736 4.98 32.70 -3.26
CA GLN A 736 5.03 31.25 -3.09
C GLN A 736 5.84 30.88 -1.84
N TRP A 737 5.31 30.00 -1.01
CA TRP A 737 5.88 29.67 0.30
C TRP A 737 7.21 28.92 0.21
N TYR A 738 7.35 27.99 -0.74
CA TYR A 738 8.58 27.22 -0.94
C TYR A 738 9.76 28.10 -1.38
N ALA A 739 9.50 29.19 -2.11
CA ALA A 739 10.55 30.16 -2.44
C ALA A 739 11.08 30.89 -1.19
N ARG A 740 10.23 31.12 -0.18
CA ARG A 740 10.70 31.65 1.11
C ARG A 740 11.53 30.62 1.88
N VAL A 741 11.14 29.35 1.84
CA VAL A 741 11.95 28.25 2.40
C VAL A 741 13.33 28.22 1.75
N ASN A 742 13.41 28.28 0.42
CA ASN A 742 14.68 28.31 -0.30
C ASN A 742 15.49 29.57 0.03
N TYR A 743 14.84 30.73 0.15
CA TYR A 743 15.52 31.95 0.60
C TYR A 743 16.16 31.74 1.98
N THR A 744 15.42 31.19 2.94
CA THR A 744 15.93 30.88 4.28
C THR A 744 17.13 29.93 4.21
N LEU A 745 17.02 28.80 3.50
CA LEU A 745 18.13 27.86 3.32
C LEU A 745 19.36 28.55 2.72
N CYS A 746 19.19 29.29 1.62
CA CYS A 746 20.32 29.84 0.88
C CYS A 746 20.93 31.08 1.54
N HIS A 747 20.16 31.88 2.29
CA HIS A 747 20.60 33.19 2.78
C HIS A 747 20.59 33.35 4.30
N GLU A 748 19.72 32.66 5.03
CA GLU A 748 19.52 32.89 6.47
C GLU A 748 20.12 31.79 7.35
N ILE A 749 20.41 30.61 6.79
CA ILE A 749 21.22 29.60 7.47
C ILE A 749 22.69 29.98 7.35
N ASP A 750 23.28 30.39 8.48
CA ASP A 750 24.64 30.94 8.57
C ASP A 750 25.73 29.89 8.29
N SER A 751 25.46 28.60 8.52
CA SER A 751 26.42 27.52 8.26
C SER A 751 26.64 27.28 6.77
N VAL A 752 25.69 27.64 5.90
CA VAL A 752 25.80 27.42 4.45
C VAL A 752 26.95 28.25 3.86
N LYS A 753 27.96 27.55 3.34
CA LYS A 753 29.16 28.10 2.70
C LYS A 753 29.11 27.97 1.18
N ILE A 754 28.58 26.86 0.66
CA ILE A 754 28.52 26.60 -0.79
C ILE A 754 27.12 26.16 -1.22
N ILE A 755 26.67 26.68 -2.37
CA ILE A 755 25.51 26.18 -3.09
C ILE A 755 25.95 25.74 -4.49
N ILE A 756 25.57 24.53 -4.88
CA ILE A 756 25.97 23.89 -6.16
C ILE A 756 24.72 23.57 -6.97
N MET A 757 24.62 24.13 -8.18
CA MET A 757 23.50 23.86 -9.10
C MET A 757 23.84 22.79 -10.14
N ALA A 758 22.85 21.99 -10.52
CA ALA A 758 23.00 20.89 -11.49
C ALA A 758 22.95 21.33 -12.98
N ASP A 759 23.54 22.49 -13.31
CA ASP A 759 23.39 23.17 -14.61
C ASP A 759 24.54 22.93 -15.59
N LYS A 760 25.60 23.76 -15.57
CA LYS A 760 26.54 23.83 -16.70
C LYS A 760 27.59 22.73 -16.73
N PHE A 761 27.89 22.11 -15.58
CA PHE A 761 29.01 21.18 -15.41
C PHE A 761 28.59 19.91 -14.66
N ASN A 762 29.31 18.82 -14.90
CA ASN A 762 29.28 17.66 -14.02
C ASN A 762 30.17 17.99 -12.83
N THR A 763 29.58 18.50 -11.76
CA THR A 763 30.32 19.09 -10.64
C THR A 763 30.71 18.02 -9.65
N SER A 764 32.01 17.76 -9.50
CA SER A 764 32.56 16.83 -8.52
C SER A 764 33.27 17.58 -7.39
N MET A 765 33.01 17.18 -6.15
CA MET A 765 33.69 17.66 -4.94
C MET A 765 34.48 16.51 -4.32
N PHE A 766 35.76 16.75 -3.99
CA PHE A 766 36.53 15.83 -3.15
C PHE A 766 36.20 16.01 -1.67
N LEU A 767 36.09 14.89 -0.95
CA LEU A 767 36.01 14.86 0.50
C LEU A 767 37.39 14.45 1.03
N THR A 768 38.11 15.39 1.65
CA THR A 768 39.50 15.16 2.09
C THR A 768 39.60 14.98 3.60
N LYS A 769 40.73 14.41 4.03
CA LYS A 769 41.11 14.20 5.44
C LYS A 769 41.40 15.49 6.23
N ASP A 770 41.61 16.61 5.55
CA ASP A 770 42.06 17.86 6.17
C ASP A 770 40.86 18.72 6.62
N GLY A 771 39.72 18.07 6.86
CA GLY A 771 38.43 18.70 7.07
C GLY A 771 37.87 19.29 5.78
N ALA A 772 36.64 19.78 5.87
CA ALA A 772 36.01 20.40 4.74
C ALA A 772 36.53 21.84 4.55
N GLN A 773 37.52 21.97 3.67
CA GLN A 773 38.09 23.28 3.34
C GLN A 773 37.15 24.08 2.42
N TYR A 774 36.18 23.40 1.79
CA TYR A 774 35.16 23.95 0.89
C TYR A 774 35.77 24.98 -0.06
N ALA A 775 37.00 24.70 -0.50
CA ALA A 775 37.79 25.66 -1.24
C ALA A 775 37.50 25.46 -2.74
N GLN A 776 37.73 26.51 -3.52
CA GLN A 776 37.47 26.47 -4.97
C GLN A 776 38.28 25.37 -5.67
N GLU A 777 39.45 25.02 -5.13
CA GLU A 777 40.31 23.95 -5.59
C GLU A 777 39.73 22.53 -5.41
N ASP A 778 38.76 22.33 -4.51
CA ASP A 778 38.16 21.03 -4.23
C ASP A 778 37.04 20.65 -5.22
N LEU A 779 36.58 21.62 -6.01
CA LEU A 779 35.50 21.49 -6.99
C LEU A 779 36.03 21.50 -8.43
N PHE A 780 35.66 20.48 -9.21
CA PHE A 780 36.10 20.34 -10.60
C PHE A 780 35.00 19.79 -11.51
N ASN A 781 35.14 20.05 -12.81
CA ASN A 781 34.24 19.52 -13.84
C ASN A 781 34.76 18.19 -14.38
N ILE A 782 34.05 17.09 -14.15
CA ILE A 782 34.41 15.78 -14.70
C ILE A 782 33.99 15.67 -16.19
N GLY A 783 34.95 15.29 -17.04
CA GLY A 783 34.73 14.97 -18.46
C GLY A 783 35.12 16.04 -19.51
N ASP A 784 35.36 17.30 -19.13
CA ASP A 784 35.66 18.36 -20.13
C ASP A 784 37.10 18.91 -20.07
N THR A 785 37.71 19.02 -18.88
CA THR A 785 39.15 19.41 -18.75
C THR A 785 39.84 18.99 -17.46
N GLY A 786 39.13 18.46 -16.45
CA GLY A 786 39.69 18.17 -15.13
C GLY A 786 40.26 19.39 -14.39
N LYS A 787 39.97 20.61 -14.87
CA LYS A 787 40.42 21.86 -14.27
C LYS A 787 39.50 22.28 -13.11
N PRO A 788 40.03 22.96 -12.08
CA PRO A 788 39.21 23.59 -11.04
C PRO A 788 38.15 24.51 -11.66
N MET A 789 36.95 24.52 -11.08
CA MET A 789 35.85 25.34 -11.59
C MET A 789 35.88 26.76 -11.02
N TYR A 790 35.81 27.74 -11.92
CA TYR A 790 35.63 29.15 -11.62
C TYR A 790 34.39 29.66 -12.35
N ASP A 791 33.20 29.25 -11.93
CA ASP A 791 31.93 29.74 -12.49
C ASP A 791 30.93 30.11 -11.40
N SER A 792 30.78 31.42 -11.17
CA SER A 792 29.83 31.99 -10.22
C SER A 792 28.37 31.74 -10.59
N ASP A 793 28.09 31.33 -11.83
CA ASP A 793 26.72 31.04 -12.25
C ASP A 793 26.28 29.64 -11.82
N THR A 794 27.21 28.70 -11.60
CA THR A 794 26.90 27.29 -11.26
C THR A 794 27.21 26.96 -9.80
N ILE A 795 28.13 27.73 -9.19
CA ILE A 795 28.56 27.54 -7.80
C ILE A 795 28.56 28.90 -7.10
N ILE A 796 27.92 28.96 -5.94
CA ILE A 796 27.83 30.18 -5.12
C ILE A 796 28.61 29.93 -3.84
N TYR A 797 29.63 30.75 -3.60
CA TYR A 797 30.39 30.78 -2.36
C TYR A 797 29.87 31.91 -1.47
N LYS A 798 29.44 31.57 -0.25
CA LYS A 798 29.09 32.53 0.80
C LYS A 798 30.33 32.82 1.64
N GLY A 799 30.52 34.09 1.98
CA GLY A 799 31.69 34.60 2.70
C GLY A 799 31.37 35.06 4.11
#